data_AF-A0A0W0S5Y7-F1
#
_entry.id   AF-A0A0W0S5Y7-F1
#
_cell.length_a   1.000
_cell.length_b   1.000
_cell.length_c   1.000
_cell.angle_alpha   90.00
_cell.angle_beta   90.00
_cell.angle_gamma   90.00
#
_symmetry.space_group_name_H-M   'P 1'
#
loop_
_entity.id
_entity.type
_entity.pdbx_description
1 polymer ?
#
loop_
_entity_poly.entity_id
_entity_poly.type
_entity_poly.pdbx_seq_one_letter_code
_entity_poly.pdbx_strand_id
1 'polypeptide(L)'
;MFKKLESKSFTLTMLGTGTVYTPTLKNKKKVPVKAGDKLQEYYPKGETLSLVSMLVKTDNPVIDHKQLVPYQSLDIAVVNGPKNDGTNVGEKIGLGLGIALNALVRGQTELNDIAHSRGGVESILIAHEINAIKEAMTFCEDFEQLIKELTRQQAERQKGKPTNNTPDIIKSLLTQLPQSTAEKEQWFKALKANIPEVSMNLFIIDPVPGDVWPITWYDPRFYSIPPIVKYAEFIYYENEHSDWGFTPIYPEASDPQQQVVIRNTLPGHHGTGSSGSNASQQSFVVSPDKTKSTHVQKLMIFKLLHFLLNHGVEFKDAQEIFHERTGLGRKYLAFLEEVGINENIDAAKLDFPTIFRKLYDKIYANRAAYEAFNTTHYIGMGVAPQRKVLRTDHKYGLLTEIFPKNIGYVNEEHSVLMKEFFFKIFHEPSQKDQTILELIKSAQAVLSKNIKVITNLSSSTISEHQKIAPTAILDSESARKDVLISFGTLIQRVSQQYLMDDWSSEKKQHEKEELFVAIIGLFAEFKELAKTDNQTIQEFVASLIDLTLNGISQTVGQQHANLEEVFNRLRTPTDTNLRSFFHTLLTQLNKDEASSELEIQQEINEIFTSFEFAQLADHPIKIKIEFICQKLKEKLPRSESQENLVDQLVTRFEENYGSSFDEFEKLYHQIGVFINDAAALGRQFETEAAVFNKHELSLRKKAEALIDVAAQKFYRDRPTSLPEPAEKGSFKELVERHAINTYGVVDRLKQKKAHLEEEKEQLSARIKLMEQQIDEKERIAKETNASLELERAKKIEYHSAMNNDKEAEYLLLINKKLVPLTKEYLAFLDTQLSHRPRELEKNDEIKEKDDKVNSKISKVTKLYEILTDTNKIPHPKDRLHSFYTKLDRYENQFIAHHDSDWVTFRRNLVIAAGVLLTLIVPGLIALAIYANVGHSSVKSCYFWRSSGQNAVSSFNQYRAAADIPIAIVDKDEEEESRPLPSELM
;
A
#
# COMPACT_ATOMS: atom_id res chain seq x y z
N MET A 1 44.55 -0.98 -41.71
CA MET A 1 45.31 -1.83 -40.77
C MET A 1 45.48 -1.06 -39.46
N PHE A 2 44.73 -1.43 -38.44
CA PHE A 2 44.52 -0.63 -37.23
C PHE A 2 45.83 -0.51 -36.41
N LYS A 3 46.51 0.64 -36.53
CA LYS A 3 47.69 0.94 -35.71
C LYS A 3 47.22 1.11 -34.27
N LYS A 4 47.75 0.30 -33.35
CA LYS A 4 47.52 0.47 -31.91
C LYS A 4 48.00 1.87 -31.50
N LEU A 5 47.14 2.62 -30.83
CA LEU A 5 47.45 3.97 -30.37
C LEU A 5 48.03 3.93 -28.96
N GLU A 6 48.86 4.93 -28.63
CA GLU A 6 49.37 5.13 -27.27
C GLU A 6 48.32 5.78 -26.36
N SER A 7 47.45 6.63 -26.94
CA SER A 7 46.30 7.21 -26.25
C SER A 7 45.29 6.13 -25.87
N LYS A 8 44.88 6.10 -24.59
CA LYS A 8 43.85 5.19 -24.08
C LYS A 8 42.43 5.73 -24.21
N SER A 9 42.30 7.05 -24.35
CA SER A 9 41.01 7.73 -24.38
C SER A 9 40.53 8.02 -25.81
N PHE A 10 39.22 8.00 -26.02
CA PHE A 10 38.56 8.49 -27.23
C PHE A 10 37.33 9.32 -26.87
N THR A 11 37.13 10.47 -27.55
CA THR A 11 35.98 11.35 -27.32
C THR A 11 34.97 11.25 -28.46
N LEU A 12 33.71 10.96 -28.13
CA LEU A 12 32.57 11.08 -29.02
C LEU A 12 31.78 12.33 -28.64
N THR A 13 31.33 13.08 -29.64
CA THR A 13 30.45 14.24 -29.44
C THR A 13 29.16 14.04 -30.21
N MET A 14 28.04 13.92 -29.50
CA MET A 14 26.70 13.73 -30.09
C MET A 14 25.89 15.03 -29.99
N LEU A 15 25.73 15.74 -31.11
CA LEU A 15 25.02 17.03 -31.14
C LEU A 15 23.50 16.86 -31.06
N GLY A 16 22.81 17.89 -30.54
CA GLY A 16 21.36 17.89 -30.38
C GLY A 16 20.57 18.06 -31.67
N THR A 17 19.25 17.87 -31.62
CA THR A 17 18.34 17.98 -32.76
C THR A 17 18.57 19.27 -33.57
N GLY A 18 18.68 19.13 -34.89
CA GLY A 18 18.90 20.25 -35.83
C GLY A 18 20.25 20.95 -35.68
N THR A 19 21.13 20.49 -34.79
CA THR A 19 22.41 21.12 -34.49
C THR A 19 23.51 20.55 -35.37
N VAL A 20 24.29 21.45 -35.96
CA VAL A 20 25.42 21.12 -36.85
C VAL A 20 26.71 21.67 -36.28
N TYR A 21 27.82 20.99 -36.58
CA TYR A 21 29.15 21.38 -36.12
C TYR A 21 29.51 22.83 -36.47
N THR A 22 29.53 23.68 -35.44
CA THR A 22 29.69 25.14 -35.56
C THR A 22 30.66 25.67 -34.49
N PRO A 23 31.96 25.36 -34.58
CA PRO A 23 32.93 25.69 -33.51
C PRO A 23 33.30 27.19 -33.45
N THR A 24 33.06 27.97 -34.52
CA THR A 24 33.38 29.40 -34.59
C THR A 24 32.34 30.16 -35.42
N LEU A 25 32.31 31.49 -35.28
CA LEU A 25 31.50 32.36 -36.13
C LEU A 25 32.07 32.58 -37.53
N LYS A 26 31.18 32.67 -38.53
CA LYS A 26 31.53 32.89 -39.96
C LYS A 26 31.82 34.35 -40.38
N ASN A 27 31.54 35.38 -39.55
CA ASN A 27 31.93 36.81 -39.66
C ASN A 27 30.72 37.72 -39.37
N LYS A 28 30.83 38.72 -38.47
CA LYS A 28 30.12 40.04 -38.52
C LYS A 28 30.52 40.99 -37.38
N LYS A 29 30.26 42.29 -37.57
CA LYS A 29 30.43 43.38 -36.57
C LYS A 29 29.45 43.21 -35.40
N LYS A 30 29.88 43.52 -34.17
CA LYS A 30 28.99 43.59 -32.99
C LYS A 30 27.94 44.68 -33.20
N VAL A 31 26.70 44.29 -33.47
CA VAL A 31 25.56 45.19 -33.39
C VAL A 31 24.97 45.04 -31.98
N PRO A 32 24.87 46.12 -31.19
CA PRO A 32 24.14 46.08 -29.93
C PRO A 32 22.71 45.65 -30.19
N VAL A 33 22.27 44.57 -29.53
CA VAL A 33 20.89 44.06 -29.59
C VAL A 33 20.14 44.43 -28.32
N LYS A 34 18.89 44.82 -28.47
CA LYS A 34 17.94 45.21 -27.42
C LYS A 34 16.86 44.15 -27.26
N ALA A 35 16.13 44.20 -26.14
CA ALA A 35 14.94 43.37 -25.96
C ALA A 35 13.95 43.57 -27.12
N GLY A 36 13.42 42.46 -27.65
CA GLY A 36 12.57 42.43 -28.83
C GLY A 36 13.29 42.24 -30.17
N ASP A 37 14.62 42.41 -30.23
CA ASP A 37 15.37 42.21 -31.47
C ASP A 37 15.41 40.72 -31.85
N LYS A 38 15.25 40.42 -33.15
CA LYS A 38 15.43 39.06 -33.69
C LYS A 38 16.88 38.82 -34.08
N LEU A 39 17.51 37.79 -33.50
CA LEU A 39 18.84 37.34 -33.87
C LEU A 39 18.79 36.52 -35.16
N GLN A 40 19.72 36.80 -36.08
CA GLN A 40 19.88 36.03 -37.32
C GLN A 40 20.71 34.76 -37.14
N GLU A 41 21.64 34.76 -36.18
CA GLU A 41 22.55 33.65 -35.91
C GLU A 41 22.32 33.14 -34.49
N TYR A 42 21.89 31.88 -34.38
CA TYR A 42 21.53 31.27 -33.10
C TYR A 42 22.75 30.93 -32.22
N TYR A 43 23.92 30.69 -32.83
CA TYR A 43 25.19 30.40 -32.14
C TYR A 43 26.19 31.56 -32.29
N PRO A 44 25.93 32.74 -31.68
CA PRO A 44 26.73 33.96 -31.85
C PRO A 44 28.18 33.84 -31.34
N LYS A 45 28.59 32.71 -30.76
CA LYS A 45 29.95 32.47 -30.25
C LYS A 45 30.47 31.06 -30.53
N GLY A 46 29.88 30.40 -31.52
CA GLY A 46 30.04 28.96 -31.71
C GLY A 46 29.12 28.16 -30.79
N GLU A 47 28.80 26.96 -31.23
CA GLU A 47 28.07 25.96 -30.46
C GLU A 47 29.06 25.27 -29.50
N THR A 48 28.66 25.14 -28.23
CA THR A 48 29.54 24.75 -27.12
C THR A 48 30.22 23.40 -27.28
N LEU A 49 29.51 22.35 -27.67
CA LEU A 49 30.10 21.03 -27.86
C LEU A 49 31.07 21.01 -29.05
N SER A 50 30.70 21.68 -30.15
CA SER A 50 31.55 21.87 -31.32
C SER A 50 32.84 22.62 -30.97
N LEU A 51 32.73 23.69 -30.19
CA LEU A 51 33.86 24.50 -29.74
C LEU A 51 34.82 23.67 -28.88
N VAL A 52 34.32 22.95 -27.87
CA VAL A 52 35.16 22.12 -26.99
C VAL A 52 35.80 20.97 -27.77
N SER A 53 35.06 20.34 -28.68
CA SER A 53 35.57 19.25 -29.53
C SER A 53 36.76 19.69 -30.39
N MET A 54 36.73 20.92 -30.91
CA MET A 54 37.83 21.49 -31.71
C MET A 54 39.13 21.68 -30.90
N LEU A 55 39.05 21.72 -29.57
CA LEU A 55 40.20 21.91 -28.67
C LEU A 55 40.90 20.61 -28.29
N VAL A 56 40.26 19.46 -28.50
CA VAL A 56 40.90 18.17 -28.22
C VAL A 56 42.14 18.04 -29.09
N LYS A 57 43.27 17.73 -28.45
CA LYS A 57 44.56 17.58 -29.13
C LYS A 57 44.49 16.35 -30.02
N THR A 58 44.66 16.54 -31.33
CA THR A 58 44.64 15.45 -32.31
C THR A 58 45.41 15.81 -33.57
N ASP A 59 45.87 14.78 -34.29
CA ASP A 59 46.63 14.92 -35.52
C ASP A 59 45.72 14.92 -36.76
N ASN A 60 45.88 15.95 -37.61
CA ASN A 60 45.24 16.06 -38.94
C ASN A 60 43.73 15.69 -38.98
N PRO A 61 42.87 16.38 -38.21
CA PRO A 61 41.45 16.08 -38.22
C PRO A 61 40.85 16.31 -39.62
N VAL A 62 40.01 15.37 -40.07
CA VAL A 62 39.21 15.49 -41.28
C VAL A 62 38.01 16.39 -40.97
N ILE A 63 37.87 17.47 -41.75
CA ILE A 63 36.77 18.43 -41.60
C ILE A 63 35.95 18.48 -42.89
N ASP A 64 34.72 17.97 -42.85
CA ASP A 64 33.76 18.05 -43.97
C ASP A 64 32.34 18.36 -43.46
N HIS A 65 31.96 19.63 -43.52
CA HIS A 65 30.65 20.11 -43.07
C HIS A 65 29.46 19.52 -43.85
N LYS A 66 29.68 18.81 -44.96
CA LYS A 66 28.61 18.13 -45.71
C LYS A 66 28.31 16.72 -45.17
N GLN A 67 29.21 16.15 -44.37
CA GLN A 67 29.04 14.81 -43.80
C GLN A 67 28.22 14.85 -42.52
N LEU A 68 27.69 13.69 -42.15
CA LEU A 68 27.02 13.49 -40.86
C LEU A 68 28.02 13.49 -39.69
N VAL A 69 29.29 13.19 -39.96
CA VAL A 69 30.41 13.22 -39.02
C VAL A 69 31.40 14.30 -39.51
N PRO A 70 31.11 15.60 -39.30
CA PRO A 70 31.85 16.67 -39.96
C PRO A 70 33.24 16.95 -39.40
N TYR A 71 33.59 16.42 -38.22
CA TYR A 71 34.89 16.56 -37.61
C TYR A 71 35.32 15.20 -37.05
N GLN A 72 36.38 14.63 -37.60
CA GLN A 72 36.82 13.28 -37.23
C GLN A 72 38.33 13.16 -37.23
N SER A 73 38.86 12.46 -36.23
CA SER A 73 40.26 12.13 -36.06
C SER A 73 40.39 10.78 -35.34
N LEU A 74 41.61 10.43 -34.93
CA LEU A 74 41.87 9.22 -34.15
C LEU A 74 41.45 9.35 -32.68
N ASP A 75 41.37 10.57 -32.15
CA ASP A 75 41.10 10.85 -30.73
C ASP A 75 39.69 11.40 -30.49
N ILE A 76 39.04 11.94 -31.53
CA ILE A 76 37.72 12.53 -31.42
C ILE A 76 36.88 12.41 -32.70
N ALA A 77 35.57 12.27 -32.55
CA ALA A 77 34.59 12.45 -33.61
C ALA A 77 33.38 13.27 -33.15
N VAL A 78 32.88 14.14 -34.03
CA VAL A 78 31.64 14.91 -33.81
C VAL A 78 30.59 14.41 -34.79
N VAL A 79 29.44 14.00 -34.27
CA VAL A 79 28.27 13.59 -35.05
C VAL A 79 27.23 14.71 -35.01
N ASN A 80 26.84 15.20 -36.20
CA ASN A 80 25.73 16.15 -36.32
C ASN A 80 24.44 15.53 -35.79
N GLY A 81 23.60 16.34 -35.14
CA GLY A 81 22.39 15.83 -34.52
C GLY A 81 21.32 15.37 -35.53
N PRO A 82 20.29 14.70 -35.04
CA PRO A 82 19.19 14.22 -35.87
C PRO A 82 18.34 15.38 -36.41
N LYS A 83 17.53 15.11 -37.43
CA LYS A 83 16.53 16.04 -37.94
C LYS A 83 15.46 16.35 -36.89
N ASN A 84 14.77 17.48 -37.05
CA ASN A 84 13.71 17.93 -36.13
C ASN A 84 12.58 16.90 -35.95
N ASP A 85 12.29 16.12 -36.98
CA ASP A 85 11.28 15.05 -36.95
C ASP A 85 11.78 13.72 -36.37
N GLY A 86 13.06 13.63 -35.95
CA GLY A 86 13.65 12.42 -35.38
C GLY A 86 13.83 11.25 -36.35
N THR A 87 13.55 11.42 -37.65
CA THR A 87 13.50 10.31 -38.63
C THR A 87 14.82 9.58 -38.82
N ASN A 88 15.94 10.18 -38.45
CA ASN A 88 17.28 9.60 -38.60
C ASN A 88 18.01 9.36 -37.26
N VAL A 89 17.29 9.30 -36.13
CA VAL A 89 17.90 8.98 -34.82
C VAL A 89 18.66 7.65 -34.86
N GLY A 90 18.10 6.60 -35.47
CA GLY A 90 18.80 5.31 -35.61
C GLY A 90 20.08 5.38 -36.45
N GLU A 91 20.14 6.28 -37.43
CA GLU A 91 21.36 6.55 -38.20
C GLU A 91 22.45 7.14 -37.31
N LYS A 92 22.11 8.12 -36.46
CA LYS A 92 23.07 8.75 -35.54
C LYS A 92 23.61 7.77 -34.51
N ILE A 93 22.75 6.95 -33.92
CA ILE A 93 23.16 5.89 -32.98
C ILE A 93 24.09 4.90 -33.66
N GLY A 94 23.72 4.38 -34.85
CA GLY A 94 24.54 3.42 -35.58
C GLY A 94 25.92 3.98 -35.98
N LEU A 95 25.98 5.26 -36.39
CA LEU A 95 27.24 5.94 -36.68
C LEU A 95 28.10 6.11 -35.43
N GLY A 96 27.56 6.65 -34.34
CA GLY A 96 28.27 6.85 -33.08
C GLY A 96 28.79 5.54 -32.49
N LEU A 97 27.96 4.49 -32.50
CA LEU A 97 28.35 3.14 -32.08
C LEU A 97 29.50 2.60 -32.93
N GLY A 98 29.40 2.68 -34.26
CA GLY A 98 30.47 2.22 -35.16
C GLY A 98 31.80 2.94 -34.93
N ILE A 99 31.76 4.26 -34.70
CA ILE A 99 32.93 5.07 -34.37
C ILE A 99 33.57 4.60 -33.05
N ALA A 100 32.75 4.42 -32.00
CA ALA A 100 33.21 3.95 -30.70
C ALA A 100 33.84 2.55 -30.77
N LEU A 101 33.22 1.61 -31.49
CA LEU A 101 33.77 0.26 -31.68
C LEU A 101 35.10 0.29 -32.45
N ASN A 102 35.21 1.16 -33.46
CA ASN A 102 36.47 1.36 -34.18
C ASN A 102 37.56 1.95 -33.27
N ALA A 103 37.23 2.77 -32.28
CA ALA A 103 38.17 3.23 -31.26
C ALA A 103 38.64 2.09 -30.35
N LEU A 104 37.72 1.24 -29.90
CA LEU A 104 38.04 0.05 -29.13
C LEU A 104 38.96 -0.91 -29.90
N VAL A 105 38.73 -1.10 -31.20
CA VAL A 105 39.63 -1.90 -32.07
C VAL A 105 41.06 -1.35 -32.12
N ARG A 106 41.23 -0.02 -31.99
CA ARG A 106 42.56 0.62 -31.91
C ARG A 106 43.21 0.53 -30.52
N GLY A 107 42.49 0.02 -29.52
CA GLY A 107 42.94 -0.12 -28.14
C GLY A 107 42.58 1.06 -27.22
N GLN A 108 41.71 1.97 -27.66
CA GLN A 108 41.20 3.08 -26.84
C GLN A 108 40.03 2.57 -25.98
N THR A 109 40.31 2.11 -24.76
CA THR A 109 39.33 1.45 -23.87
C THR A 109 38.59 2.42 -22.94
N GLU A 110 39.02 3.68 -22.88
CA GLU A 110 38.38 4.75 -22.09
C GLU A 110 37.58 5.66 -23.04
N LEU A 111 36.26 5.49 -23.09
CA LEU A 111 35.39 6.26 -23.97
C LEU A 111 34.78 7.44 -23.21
N ASN A 112 34.84 8.63 -23.79
CA ASN A 112 34.19 9.82 -23.24
C ASN A 112 33.13 10.30 -24.23
N ASP A 113 31.92 10.57 -23.78
CA ASP A 113 30.85 11.09 -24.63
C ASP A 113 30.30 12.40 -24.07
N ILE A 114 30.30 13.44 -24.91
CA ILE A 114 29.71 14.74 -24.60
C ILE A 114 28.53 15.01 -25.53
N ALA A 115 27.37 15.31 -24.96
CA ALA A 115 26.15 15.31 -25.74
C ALA A 115 25.11 16.32 -25.27
N HIS A 116 24.20 16.72 -26.16
CA HIS A 116 23.10 17.64 -25.86
C HIS A 116 21.78 17.15 -26.45
N SER A 117 20.67 17.37 -25.75
CA SER A 117 19.32 17.13 -26.27
C SER A 117 19.11 15.66 -26.66
N ARG A 118 18.55 15.40 -27.85
CA ARG A 118 18.41 14.08 -28.45
C ARG A 118 19.74 13.33 -28.55
N GLY A 119 20.85 14.02 -28.82
CA GLY A 119 22.19 13.44 -28.82
C GLY A 119 22.56 12.84 -27.46
N GLY A 120 22.08 13.43 -26.36
CA GLY A 120 22.24 12.86 -25.02
C GLY A 120 21.53 11.52 -24.85
N VAL A 121 20.32 11.41 -25.38
CA VAL A 121 19.55 10.16 -25.38
C VAL A 121 20.18 9.11 -26.30
N GLU A 122 20.67 9.52 -27.47
CA GLU A 122 21.45 8.67 -28.38
C GLU A 122 22.70 8.12 -27.70
N SER A 123 23.41 8.94 -26.90
CA SER A 123 24.63 8.57 -26.17
C SER A 123 24.35 7.51 -25.09
N ILE A 124 23.23 7.64 -24.36
CA ILE A 124 22.78 6.62 -23.39
C ILE A 124 22.55 5.29 -24.11
N LEU A 125 21.88 5.30 -25.26
CA LEU A 125 21.66 4.09 -26.04
C LEU A 125 22.97 3.51 -26.59
N ILE A 126 23.90 4.33 -27.09
CA ILE A 126 25.23 3.88 -27.52
C ILE A 126 25.94 3.16 -26.37
N ALA A 127 25.88 3.70 -25.15
CA ALA A 127 26.45 3.04 -23.97
C ALA A 127 25.80 1.67 -23.71
N HIS A 128 24.47 1.56 -23.85
CA HIS A 128 23.77 0.27 -23.71
C HIS A 128 24.17 -0.73 -24.79
N GLU A 129 24.34 -0.28 -26.04
CA GLU A 129 24.79 -1.16 -27.13
C GLU A 129 26.22 -1.63 -26.91
N ILE A 130 27.14 -0.77 -26.45
CA ILE A 130 28.52 -1.18 -26.14
C ILE A 130 28.53 -2.21 -24.99
N ASN A 131 27.69 -2.02 -23.96
CA ASN A 131 27.56 -2.99 -22.88
C ASN A 131 27.02 -4.33 -23.38
N ALA A 132 25.99 -4.32 -24.23
CA ALA A 132 25.44 -5.53 -24.84
C ALA A 132 26.45 -6.25 -25.74
N ILE A 133 27.28 -5.51 -26.49
CA ILE A 133 28.38 -6.08 -27.30
C ILE A 133 29.44 -6.70 -26.38
N LYS A 134 29.80 -6.04 -25.26
CA LYS A 134 30.73 -6.58 -24.27
C LYS A 134 30.25 -7.95 -23.76
N GLU A 135 28.96 -8.07 -23.44
CA GLU A 135 28.34 -9.32 -23.02
C GLU A 135 28.32 -10.37 -24.16
N ALA A 136 27.91 -9.97 -25.36
CA ALA A 136 27.85 -10.86 -26.53
C ALA A 136 29.22 -11.46 -26.88
N MET A 137 30.29 -10.69 -26.71
CA MET A 137 31.67 -11.10 -27.01
C MET A 137 32.18 -12.25 -26.13
N THR A 138 31.51 -12.54 -25.01
CA THR A 138 31.84 -13.69 -24.16
C THR A 138 31.52 -15.02 -24.82
N PHE A 139 30.56 -15.06 -25.75
CA PHE A 139 30.11 -16.29 -26.42
C PHE A 139 30.15 -16.25 -27.95
N CYS A 140 30.17 -15.08 -28.59
CA CYS A 140 30.34 -15.00 -30.05
C CYS A 140 31.77 -15.41 -30.45
N GLU A 141 31.91 -16.27 -31.45
CA GLU A 141 33.22 -16.76 -31.92
C GLU A 141 33.77 -15.97 -33.11
N ASP A 142 32.91 -15.31 -33.88
CA ASP A 142 33.26 -14.59 -35.09
C ASP A 142 32.38 -13.34 -35.33
N PHE A 143 32.76 -12.55 -36.35
CA PHE A 143 32.06 -11.33 -36.75
C PHE A 143 30.59 -11.58 -37.13
N GLU A 144 30.29 -12.65 -37.85
CA GLU A 144 28.95 -12.90 -38.37
C GLU A 144 27.99 -13.34 -37.25
N GLN A 145 28.48 -14.12 -36.27
CA GLN A 145 27.75 -14.44 -35.05
C GLN A 145 27.41 -13.18 -34.24
N LEU A 146 28.35 -12.25 -34.10
CA LEU A 146 28.11 -10.98 -33.44
C LEU A 146 27.01 -10.18 -34.14
N ILE A 147 27.12 -9.97 -35.46
CA ILE A 147 26.12 -9.22 -36.21
C ILE A 147 24.74 -9.87 -36.13
N LYS A 148 24.68 -11.20 -36.20
CA LYS A 148 23.43 -11.95 -36.03
C LYS A 148 22.82 -11.72 -34.65
N GLU A 149 23.64 -11.74 -33.61
CA GLU A 149 23.20 -11.50 -32.23
C GLU A 149 22.69 -10.05 -32.04
N LEU A 150 23.40 -9.05 -32.54
CA LEU A 150 22.94 -7.66 -32.48
C LEU A 150 21.64 -7.44 -33.25
N THR A 151 21.50 -8.08 -34.42
CA THR A 151 20.25 -8.05 -35.20
C THR A 151 19.09 -8.70 -34.44
N ARG A 152 19.34 -9.83 -33.76
CA ARG A 152 18.36 -10.51 -32.91
C ARG A 152 17.91 -9.60 -31.76
N GLN A 153 18.85 -9.00 -31.03
CA GLN A 153 18.55 -8.08 -29.93
C GLN A 153 17.74 -6.87 -30.40
N GLN A 154 18.11 -6.26 -31.54
CA GLN A 154 17.35 -5.15 -32.12
C GLN A 154 15.91 -5.56 -32.46
N ALA A 155 15.72 -6.72 -33.09
CA ALA A 155 14.40 -7.24 -33.46
C ALA A 155 13.53 -7.58 -32.22
N GLU A 156 14.15 -8.04 -31.13
CA GLU A 156 13.46 -8.29 -29.87
C GLU A 156 13.02 -6.99 -29.19
N ARG A 157 13.89 -5.98 -29.14
CA ARG A 157 13.57 -4.67 -28.59
C ARG A 157 12.37 -4.05 -29.31
N GLN A 158 12.35 -4.09 -30.64
CA GLN A 158 11.23 -3.58 -31.46
C GLN A 158 9.89 -4.30 -31.22
N LYS A 159 9.91 -5.53 -30.68
CA LYS A 159 8.70 -6.32 -30.37
C LYS A 159 8.27 -6.25 -28.90
N GLY A 160 9.07 -5.64 -28.04
CA GLY A 160 8.82 -5.55 -26.60
C GLY A 160 7.56 -4.73 -26.23
N LYS A 161 7.09 -4.90 -25.00
CA LYS A 161 6.02 -4.06 -24.40
C LYS A 161 6.59 -3.26 -23.23
N PRO A 162 6.31 -1.94 -23.11
CA PRO A 162 5.66 -1.09 -24.12
C PRO A 162 6.45 -1.06 -25.43
N THR A 163 5.77 -0.80 -26.56
CA THR A 163 6.37 -0.85 -27.89
C THR A 163 7.53 0.14 -27.97
N ASN A 164 8.75 -0.38 -27.98
CA ASN A 164 9.95 0.40 -28.23
C ASN A 164 9.91 0.87 -29.69
N ASN A 165 10.18 2.14 -29.92
CA ASN A 165 10.21 2.72 -31.25
C ASN A 165 11.57 3.34 -31.60
N THR A 166 12.63 2.92 -30.91
CA THR A 166 14.02 3.11 -31.33
C THR A 166 14.18 2.59 -32.77
N PRO A 167 14.53 3.48 -33.73
CA PRO A 167 14.67 3.10 -35.13
C PRO A 167 15.80 2.08 -35.35
N ASP A 168 15.82 1.46 -36.53
CA ASP A 168 16.89 0.52 -36.90
C ASP A 168 18.28 1.21 -36.86
N ILE A 169 19.18 0.65 -36.05
CA ILE A 169 20.58 1.09 -35.94
C ILE A 169 21.53 0.21 -36.75
N ILE A 170 21.13 -1.02 -37.08
CA ILE A 170 22.02 -2.06 -37.63
C ILE A 170 22.50 -1.67 -39.02
N LYS A 171 21.59 -1.19 -39.88
CA LYS A 171 21.96 -0.76 -41.24
C LYS A 171 23.07 0.29 -41.22
N SER A 172 22.94 1.30 -40.36
CA SER A 172 23.91 2.41 -40.26
C SER A 172 25.20 1.97 -39.59
N LEU A 173 25.12 1.12 -38.56
CA LEU A 173 26.29 0.50 -37.93
C LEU A 173 27.14 -0.25 -38.95
N LEU A 174 26.52 -1.09 -39.79
CA LEU A 174 27.25 -1.88 -40.79
C LEU A 174 28.04 -1.03 -41.79
N THR A 175 27.63 0.23 -42.04
CA THR A 175 28.40 1.16 -42.90
C THR A 175 29.74 1.59 -42.29
N GLN A 176 29.87 1.52 -40.95
CA GLN A 176 31.07 1.90 -40.22
C GLN A 176 32.02 0.72 -39.98
N LEU A 177 31.56 -0.51 -40.24
CA LEU A 177 32.31 -1.74 -40.02
C LEU A 177 33.02 -2.19 -41.31
N PRO A 178 34.09 -3.00 -41.20
CA PRO A 178 34.79 -3.50 -42.37
C PRO A 178 33.92 -4.38 -43.27
N GLN A 179 34.13 -4.25 -44.58
CA GLN A 179 33.33 -4.97 -45.58
C GLN A 179 34.04 -6.25 -46.06
N SER A 180 35.37 -6.27 -46.13
CA SER A 180 36.12 -7.42 -46.61
C SER A 180 36.26 -8.50 -45.52
N THR A 181 36.22 -9.78 -45.91
CA THR A 181 36.30 -10.91 -44.97
C THR A 181 37.56 -10.88 -44.11
N ALA A 182 38.71 -10.54 -44.69
CA ALA A 182 39.97 -10.47 -43.97
C ALA A 182 39.98 -9.36 -42.90
N GLU A 183 39.42 -8.19 -43.23
CA GLU A 183 39.36 -7.07 -42.30
C GLU A 183 38.31 -7.30 -41.20
N LYS A 184 37.18 -7.94 -41.51
CA LYS A 184 36.16 -8.33 -40.51
C LYS A 184 36.75 -9.21 -39.43
N GLU A 185 37.52 -10.23 -39.82
CA GLU A 185 38.16 -11.16 -38.89
C GLU A 185 39.21 -10.46 -38.02
N GLN A 186 40.03 -9.59 -38.61
CA GLN A 186 41.02 -8.80 -37.87
C GLN A 186 40.34 -7.85 -36.89
N TRP A 187 39.28 -7.16 -37.33
CA TRP A 187 38.52 -6.24 -36.51
C TRP A 187 37.84 -6.94 -35.34
N PHE A 188 37.22 -8.10 -35.58
CA PHE A 188 36.56 -8.88 -34.53
C PHE A 188 37.56 -9.35 -33.47
N LYS A 189 38.71 -9.92 -33.89
CA LYS A 189 39.77 -10.33 -32.97
C LYS A 189 40.30 -9.17 -32.12
N ALA A 190 40.51 -8.01 -32.73
CA ALA A 190 40.96 -6.82 -32.03
C ALA A 190 39.91 -6.29 -31.04
N LEU A 191 38.63 -6.22 -31.46
CA LEU A 191 37.55 -5.79 -30.57
C LEU A 191 37.40 -6.76 -29.39
N LYS A 192 37.38 -8.06 -29.64
CA LYS A 192 37.25 -9.10 -28.61
C LYS A 192 38.38 -9.05 -27.58
N ALA A 193 39.58 -8.65 -27.98
CA ALA A 193 40.71 -8.46 -27.07
C ALA A 193 40.58 -7.21 -26.18
N ASN A 194 39.99 -6.12 -26.69
CA ASN A 194 39.99 -4.82 -26.01
C ASN A 194 38.68 -4.51 -25.27
N ILE A 195 37.53 -5.02 -25.73
CA ILE A 195 36.22 -4.71 -25.15
C ILE A 195 36.02 -5.17 -23.68
N PRO A 196 36.70 -6.21 -23.13
CA PRO A 196 36.56 -6.53 -21.71
C PRO A 196 36.94 -5.37 -20.79
N GLU A 197 37.92 -4.56 -21.20
CA GLU A 197 38.46 -3.42 -20.46
C GLU A 197 37.73 -2.10 -20.74
N VAL A 198 36.65 -2.12 -21.54
CA VAL A 198 35.92 -0.89 -21.89
C VAL A 198 35.30 -0.25 -20.66
N SER A 199 35.49 1.07 -20.57
CA SER A 199 34.78 1.97 -19.67
C SER A 199 34.28 3.19 -20.45
N MET A 200 33.21 3.81 -19.97
CA MET A 200 32.64 5.00 -20.58
C MET A 200 32.35 6.08 -19.54
N ASN A 201 32.47 7.34 -19.94
CA ASN A 201 32.08 8.50 -19.14
C ASN A 201 31.15 9.39 -19.96
N LEU A 202 30.08 9.89 -19.35
CA LEU A 202 29.05 10.67 -20.03
C LEU A 202 28.95 12.08 -19.45
N PHE A 203 28.92 13.10 -20.32
CA PHE A 203 28.49 14.45 -19.95
C PHE A 203 27.33 14.85 -20.85
N ILE A 204 26.12 14.86 -20.29
CA ILE A 204 24.89 14.99 -21.06
C ILE A 204 24.13 16.25 -20.64
N ILE A 205 23.93 17.13 -21.61
CA ILE A 205 23.17 18.37 -21.46
C ILE A 205 21.72 18.09 -21.88
N ASP A 206 20.80 18.25 -20.95
CA ASP A 206 19.36 18.31 -21.14
C ASP A 206 18.80 17.21 -22.06
N PRO A 207 18.88 15.93 -21.64
CA PRO A 207 18.58 14.79 -22.50
C PRO A 207 17.08 14.69 -22.80
N VAL A 208 16.69 15.03 -24.03
CA VAL A 208 15.29 15.09 -24.44
C VAL A 208 15.02 14.04 -25.51
N PRO A 209 14.19 13.00 -25.25
CA PRO A 209 13.84 11.98 -26.24
C PRO A 209 12.77 12.46 -27.22
N GLY A 210 12.03 13.53 -26.91
CA GLY A 210 10.93 14.07 -27.71
C GLY A 210 9.63 13.30 -27.53
N ASP A 211 8.69 13.98 -26.90
CA ASP A 211 7.36 13.51 -26.49
C ASP A 211 6.22 14.18 -27.28
N VAL A 212 6.49 14.67 -28.50
CA VAL A 212 5.48 15.30 -29.36
C VAL A 212 4.65 14.23 -30.06
N TRP A 213 3.34 14.18 -29.85
CA TRP A 213 2.49 13.24 -30.57
C TRP A 213 2.32 13.67 -32.05
N PRO A 214 2.34 12.75 -33.05
CA PRO A 214 2.51 11.30 -32.95
C PRO A 214 3.98 10.82 -32.92
N ILE A 215 4.95 11.73 -33.01
CA ILE A 215 6.40 11.46 -33.03
C ILE A 215 6.94 11.37 -31.59
N THR A 216 6.45 10.40 -30.83
CA THR A 216 6.98 10.10 -29.49
C THR A 216 8.11 9.10 -29.66
N TRP A 217 9.35 9.38 -29.23
CA TRP A 217 10.41 8.37 -29.16
C TRP A 217 10.52 7.83 -27.73
N TYR A 218 10.51 6.52 -27.59
CA TYR A 218 10.55 5.81 -26.34
C TYR A 218 11.39 4.54 -26.42
N ASP A 219 12.26 4.40 -25.43
CA ASP A 219 13.02 3.21 -25.12
C ASP A 219 13.14 3.10 -23.59
N PRO A 220 12.85 1.94 -22.96
CA PRO A 220 12.98 1.80 -21.51
C PRO A 220 14.42 2.01 -21.03
N ARG A 221 15.42 1.83 -21.92
CA ARG A 221 16.84 2.02 -21.58
C ARG A 221 17.21 3.48 -21.30
N PHE A 222 16.39 4.44 -21.73
CA PHE A 222 16.58 5.87 -21.43
C PHE A 222 16.72 6.14 -19.94
N TYR A 223 16.05 5.36 -19.10
CA TYR A 223 15.98 5.62 -17.66
C TYR A 223 17.08 4.90 -16.86
N SER A 224 18.02 4.25 -17.52
CA SER A 224 19.11 3.53 -16.84
C SER A 224 20.46 3.76 -17.50
N ILE A 225 21.52 3.80 -16.69
CA ILE A 225 22.91 3.96 -17.12
C ILE A 225 23.63 2.61 -16.96
N PRO A 226 24.14 2.00 -18.05
CA PRO A 226 24.68 0.64 -18.02
C PRO A 226 26.03 0.54 -17.30
N PRO A 227 26.43 -0.64 -16.78
CA PRO A 227 27.60 -0.79 -15.89
C PRO A 227 28.97 -0.39 -16.48
N ILE A 228 29.10 -0.32 -17.81
CA ILE A 228 30.31 0.19 -18.45
C ILE A 228 30.55 1.67 -18.17
N VAL A 229 29.49 2.43 -17.88
CA VAL A 229 29.59 3.85 -17.58
C VAL A 229 30.05 4.02 -16.14
N LYS A 230 31.23 4.62 -15.92
CA LYS A 230 31.80 4.79 -14.57
C LYS A 230 31.46 6.14 -13.97
N TYR A 231 31.36 7.16 -14.81
CA TYR A 231 30.95 8.50 -14.43
C TYR A 231 29.92 9.05 -15.41
N ALA A 232 28.85 9.66 -14.92
CA ALA A 232 27.89 10.39 -15.74
C ALA A 232 27.50 11.70 -15.05
N GLU A 233 27.52 12.81 -15.80
CA GLU A 233 27.04 14.11 -15.35
C GLU A 233 25.91 14.61 -16.26
N PHE A 234 24.77 14.95 -15.65
CA PHE A 234 23.59 15.45 -16.33
C PHE A 234 23.29 16.90 -15.94
N ILE A 235 23.05 17.76 -16.94
CA ILE A 235 22.66 19.15 -16.72
C ILE A 235 21.23 19.39 -17.24
N TYR A 236 20.36 19.95 -16.40
CA TYR A 236 18.97 20.28 -16.76
C TYR A 236 18.71 21.78 -16.73
N TYR A 237 17.96 22.30 -17.70
CA TYR A 237 17.60 23.73 -17.79
C TYR A 237 16.30 24.11 -17.09
N GLU A 238 16.33 25.05 -16.14
CA GLU A 238 15.16 25.34 -15.29
C GLU A 238 14.04 26.13 -16.00
N ASN A 239 14.39 26.90 -17.04
CA ASN A 239 13.50 27.86 -17.70
C ASN A 239 13.15 27.41 -19.14
N GLU A 240 13.30 26.13 -19.45
CA GLU A 240 12.73 25.53 -20.67
C GLU A 240 11.27 25.17 -20.40
N HIS A 241 10.35 26.00 -20.90
CA HIS A 241 8.92 25.92 -20.62
C HIS A 241 8.11 25.58 -21.89
N SER A 242 8.73 25.06 -22.95
CA SER A 242 7.96 24.47 -24.04
C SER A 242 7.12 23.31 -23.50
N ASP A 243 5.81 23.34 -23.73
CA ASP A 243 4.89 22.44 -23.03
C ASP A 243 5.05 20.96 -23.44
N TRP A 244 5.62 20.72 -24.63
CA TRP A 244 5.89 19.39 -25.19
C TRP A 244 7.17 19.40 -26.03
N GLY A 245 7.68 18.21 -26.32
CA GLY A 245 8.84 17.97 -27.16
C GLY A 245 10.18 18.20 -26.47
N PHE A 246 10.17 18.84 -25.31
CA PHE A 246 11.34 19.26 -24.53
C PHE A 246 11.33 18.75 -23.09
N THR A 247 10.51 17.73 -22.80
CA THR A 247 10.51 17.00 -21.54
C THR A 247 11.78 16.14 -21.47
N PRO A 248 12.73 16.42 -20.57
CA PRO A 248 13.95 15.63 -20.47
C PRO A 248 13.72 14.33 -19.69
N ILE A 249 14.55 13.33 -19.93
CA ILE A 249 14.58 12.07 -19.16
C ILE A 249 15.44 12.19 -17.91
N TYR A 250 15.14 11.36 -16.90
CA TYR A 250 15.92 11.25 -15.67
C TYR A 250 16.49 9.84 -15.50
N PRO A 251 17.69 9.55 -16.04
CA PRO A 251 18.29 8.22 -15.95
C PRO A 251 18.88 7.93 -14.57
N GLU A 252 18.78 6.68 -14.12
CA GLU A 252 19.34 6.16 -12.88
C GLU A 252 20.53 5.21 -13.11
N ALA A 253 21.42 5.07 -12.12
CA ALA A 253 22.53 4.12 -12.21
C ALA A 253 22.00 2.68 -12.12
N SER A 254 22.47 1.80 -13.00
CA SER A 254 22.16 0.36 -12.90
C SER A 254 22.90 -0.32 -11.74
N ASP A 255 24.08 0.20 -11.37
CA ASP A 255 24.87 -0.21 -10.22
C ASP A 255 25.36 1.03 -9.44
N PRO A 256 24.54 1.54 -8.50
CA PRO A 256 24.86 2.74 -7.73
C PRO A 256 26.12 2.63 -6.85
N GLN A 257 26.66 1.42 -6.62
CA GLN A 257 27.86 1.23 -5.80
C GLN A 257 29.15 1.44 -6.61
N GLN A 258 29.09 1.22 -7.92
CA GLN A 258 30.26 1.27 -8.83
C GLN A 258 30.19 2.41 -9.84
N GLN A 259 29.09 3.15 -9.88
CA GLN A 259 28.85 4.23 -10.83
C GLN A 259 28.63 5.56 -10.12
N VAL A 260 29.30 6.60 -10.58
CA VAL A 260 29.08 7.97 -10.12
C VAL A 260 28.11 8.65 -11.08
N VAL A 261 26.93 9.06 -10.60
CA VAL A 261 25.97 9.83 -11.41
C VAL A 261 25.65 11.16 -10.74
N ILE A 262 26.12 12.25 -11.34
CA ILE A 262 25.89 13.63 -10.91
C ILE A 262 24.77 14.23 -11.73
N ARG A 263 23.87 14.98 -11.08
CA ARG A 263 22.78 15.68 -11.75
C ARG A 263 22.64 17.08 -11.17
N ASN A 264 22.64 18.08 -12.02
CA ASN A 264 22.55 19.48 -11.64
C ASN A 264 21.57 20.23 -12.54
N THR A 265 21.00 21.30 -12.02
CA THR A 265 20.26 22.26 -12.82
C THR A 265 21.07 23.52 -13.11
N LEU A 266 20.74 24.19 -14.21
CA LEU A 266 21.19 25.54 -14.55
C LEU A 266 19.99 26.36 -15.03
N PRO A 267 19.94 27.67 -14.74
CA PRO A 267 18.91 28.53 -15.30
C PRO A 267 19.11 28.74 -16.80
N GLY A 268 18.03 28.91 -17.54
CA GLY A 268 18.00 29.02 -19.00
C GLY A 268 16.95 28.12 -19.65
N HIS A 269 16.70 28.34 -20.94
CA HIS A 269 16.01 27.40 -21.83
C HIS A 269 16.96 26.35 -22.43
N HIS A 270 16.42 25.39 -23.20
CA HIS A 270 17.11 24.23 -23.75
C HIS A 270 18.43 24.53 -24.49
N GLY A 271 18.50 25.68 -25.18
CA GLY A 271 19.67 26.10 -25.95
C GLY A 271 20.62 27.05 -25.23
N THR A 272 20.40 27.37 -23.95
CA THR A 272 21.12 28.44 -23.25
C THR A 272 22.62 28.18 -23.13
N GLY A 273 23.01 26.98 -22.70
CA GLY A 273 24.42 26.60 -22.59
C GLY A 273 25.08 26.23 -23.90
N SER A 274 24.33 26.10 -25.00
CA SER A 274 24.87 25.84 -26.34
C SER A 274 25.05 27.14 -27.16
N SER A 275 24.13 28.09 -27.03
CA SER A 275 24.10 29.34 -27.84
C SER A 275 24.93 30.49 -27.28
N GLY A 276 24.91 30.69 -25.95
CA GLY A 276 25.51 31.86 -25.31
C GLY A 276 24.88 33.19 -25.71
N SER A 277 23.57 33.21 -25.94
CA SER A 277 22.81 34.40 -26.34
C SER A 277 21.74 34.81 -25.32
N ASN A 278 21.25 36.05 -25.43
CA ASN A 278 20.10 36.56 -24.66
C ASN A 278 18.75 36.23 -25.33
N ALA A 279 18.76 35.45 -26.41
CA ALA A 279 17.57 35.15 -27.18
C ALA A 279 16.85 33.90 -26.68
N SER A 280 15.53 33.91 -26.83
CA SER A 280 14.66 32.74 -26.66
C SER A 280 14.89 31.72 -27.78
N GLN A 281 14.20 30.59 -27.67
CA GLN A 281 14.13 29.51 -28.64
C GLN A 281 13.65 29.99 -30.03
N GLN A 282 12.89 31.08 -30.08
CA GLN A 282 12.41 31.72 -31.32
C GLN A 282 13.36 32.81 -31.87
N SER A 283 14.57 32.89 -31.29
CA SER A 283 15.61 33.86 -31.65
C SER A 283 15.28 35.33 -31.34
N PHE A 284 14.34 35.63 -30.44
CA PHE A 284 14.08 36.99 -29.96
C PHE A 284 14.82 37.26 -28.65
N VAL A 285 15.47 38.40 -28.52
CA VAL A 285 16.11 38.83 -27.27
C VAL A 285 15.04 39.14 -26.23
N VAL A 286 15.05 38.44 -25.09
CA VAL A 286 14.05 38.60 -24.03
C VAL A 286 14.64 39.05 -22.69
N SER A 287 15.96 38.98 -22.51
CA SER A 287 16.58 39.40 -21.25
C SER A 287 16.32 40.88 -20.96
N PRO A 288 15.94 41.26 -19.72
CA PRO A 288 15.76 42.65 -19.31
C PRO A 288 17.04 43.49 -19.47
N ASP A 289 16.87 44.81 -19.57
CA ASP A 289 17.98 45.76 -19.66
C ASP A 289 19.02 45.54 -18.55
N LYS A 290 20.30 45.63 -18.91
CA LYS A 290 21.49 45.45 -18.03
C LYS A 290 21.70 44.03 -17.48
N THR A 291 20.84 43.06 -17.80
CA THR A 291 21.02 41.65 -17.41
C THR A 291 21.50 40.80 -18.60
N LYS A 292 22.09 39.62 -18.33
CA LYS A 292 22.62 38.73 -19.38
C LYS A 292 22.44 37.25 -19.03
N SER A 293 21.96 36.45 -19.98
CA SER A 293 21.90 34.98 -19.84
C SER A 293 23.15 34.24 -20.36
N THR A 294 24.11 34.96 -20.94
CA THR A 294 25.30 34.37 -21.60
C THR A 294 26.30 33.66 -20.67
N HIS A 295 26.13 33.71 -19.35
CA HIS A 295 27.10 33.16 -18.39
C HIS A 295 27.07 31.63 -18.32
N VAL A 296 25.91 31.01 -18.56
CA VAL A 296 25.72 29.55 -18.54
C VAL A 296 26.52 28.86 -19.63
N GLN A 297 26.62 29.43 -20.84
CA GLN A 297 27.51 28.89 -21.89
C GLN A 297 28.97 28.84 -21.43
N LYS A 298 29.44 29.89 -20.74
CA LYS A 298 30.83 29.95 -20.24
C LYS A 298 31.10 28.88 -19.21
N LEU A 299 30.18 28.72 -18.26
CA LEU A 299 30.25 27.66 -17.26
C LEU A 299 30.27 26.28 -17.95
N MET A 300 29.40 26.06 -18.93
CA MET A 300 29.33 24.80 -19.66
C MET A 300 30.65 24.46 -20.37
N ILE A 301 31.29 25.44 -21.02
CA ILE A 301 32.61 25.25 -21.66
C ILE A 301 33.63 24.76 -20.63
N PHE A 302 33.76 25.44 -19.48
CA PHE A 302 34.73 25.04 -18.46
C PHE A 302 34.36 23.69 -17.81
N LYS A 303 33.07 23.37 -17.65
CA LYS A 303 32.63 22.06 -17.15
C LYS A 303 33.03 20.93 -18.10
N LEU A 304 32.81 21.10 -19.40
CA LEU A 304 33.22 20.11 -20.40
C LEU A 304 34.74 19.93 -20.46
N LEU A 305 35.51 21.02 -20.36
CA LEU A 305 36.97 20.94 -20.25
C LEU A 305 37.39 20.16 -18.99
N HIS A 306 36.82 20.49 -17.84
CA HIS A 306 37.12 19.81 -16.57
C HIS A 306 36.76 18.32 -16.63
N PHE A 307 35.58 18.00 -17.16
CA PHE A 307 35.13 16.63 -17.36
C PHE A 307 36.11 15.86 -18.24
N LEU A 308 36.43 16.36 -19.44
CA LEU A 308 37.33 15.65 -20.36
C LEU A 308 38.77 15.51 -19.81
N LEU A 309 39.30 16.53 -19.14
CA LEU A 309 40.61 16.49 -18.47
C LEU A 309 40.68 15.39 -17.40
N ASN A 310 39.65 15.30 -16.55
CA ASN A 310 39.57 14.29 -15.50
C ASN A 310 39.44 12.86 -16.05
N HIS A 311 39.11 12.71 -17.34
CA HIS A 311 38.95 11.44 -18.03
C HIS A 311 39.95 11.26 -19.19
N GLY A 312 41.17 11.78 -19.01
CA GLY A 312 42.34 11.41 -19.82
C GLY A 312 42.48 12.16 -21.15
N VAL A 313 41.65 13.16 -21.43
CA VAL A 313 41.70 13.90 -22.69
C VAL A 313 42.70 15.05 -22.62
N GLU A 314 43.63 15.09 -23.57
CA GLU A 314 44.55 16.21 -23.75
C GLU A 314 43.93 17.30 -24.64
N PHE A 315 44.25 18.55 -24.32
CA PHE A 315 43.83 19.72 -25.09
C PHE A 315 45.03 20.39 -25.78
N LYS A 316 44.79 20.99 -26.94
CA LYS A 316 45.72 21.98 -27.52
C LYS A 316 45.65 23.29 -26.71
N ASP A 317 46.42 24.29 -27.11
CA ASP A 317 46.36 25.62 -26.47
C ASP A 317 44.92 26.16 -26.43
N ALA A 318 44.41 26.34 -25.21
CA ALA A 318 43.06 26.81 -24.98
C ALA A 318 42.91 28.33 -25.18
N GLN A 319 43.94 29.06 -25.62
CA GLN A 319 43.77 30.47 -26.02
C GLN A 319 42.63 30.69 -27.02
N GLU A 320 42.33 29.70 -27.86
CA GLU A 320 41.31 29.81 -28.90
C GLU A 320 39.90 30.16 -28.35
N ILE A 321 39.53 29.70 -27.14
CA ILE A 321 38.20 29.98 -26.57
C ILE A 321 38.04 31.42 -26.05
N PHE A 322 39.14 32.17 -25.93
CA PHE A 322 39.16 33.56 -25.47
C PHE A 322 39.14 34.57 -26.63
N HIS A 323 39.21 34.13 -27.89
CA HIS A 323 39.04 35.03 -29.03
C HIS A 323 37.64 35.68 -29.05
N GLU A 324 37.52 36.83 -29.71
CA GLU A 324 36.26 37.60 -29.72
C GLU A 324 35.07 36.86 -30.34
N ARG A 325 35.34 35.84 -31.15
CA ARG A 325 34.36 35.09 -31.94
C ARG A 325 34.07 33.69 -31.38
N THR A 326 34.54 33.41 -30.17
CA THR A 326 34.41 32.14 -29.47
C THR A 326 33.75 32.33 -28.09
N GLY A 327 33.33 31.24 -27.46
CA GLY A 327 32.41 31.21 -26.31
C GLY A 327 32.72 32.19 -25.16
N LEU A 328 34.00 32.38 -24.81
CA LEU A 328 34.37 33.24 -23.68
C LEU A 328 34.53 34.71 -24.07
N GLY A 329 35.19 35.00 -25.20
CA GLY A 329 35.41 36.37 -25.71
C GLY A 329 36.61 37.11 -25.08
N ARG A 330 37.20 38.05 -25.83
CA ARG A 330 38.47 38.76 -25.47
C ARG A 330 38.50 39.41 -24.07
N LYS A 331 37.36 39.86 -23.54
CA LYS A 331 37.31 40.57 -22.25
C LYS A 331 37.71 39.69 -21.06
N TYR A 332 37.71 38.36 -21.23
CA TYR A 332 38.08 37.41 -20.17
C TYR A 332 39.58 37.09 -20.11
N LEU A 333 40.40 37.62 -21.02
CA LEU A 333 41.86 37.56 -20.90
C LEU A 333 42.35 38.27 -19.62
N ALA A 334 41.80 39.44 -19.29
CA ALA A 334 42.16 40.17 -18.07
C ALA A 334 41.85 39.37 -16.78
N PHE A 335 40.79 38.53 -16.78
CA PHE A 335 40.49 37.64 -15.66
C PHE A 335 41.55 36.54 -15.51
N LEU A 336 42.13 36.08 -16.62
CA LEU A 336 43.22 35.10 -16.61
C LEU A 336 44.55 35.72 -16.19
N GLU A 337 44.81 36.96 -16.60
CA GLU A 337 45.95 37.76 -16.15
C GLU A 337 45.87 38.01 -14.62
N GLU A 338 44.68 38.31 -14.08
CA GLU A 338 44.43 38.44 -12.63
C GLU A 338 44.71 37.14 -11.84
N VAL A 339 44.60 35.97 -12.47
CA VAL A 339 44.97 34.67 -11.86
C VAL A 339 46.35 34.16 -12.31
N GLY A 340 47.16 35.02 -12.94
CA GLY A 340 48.58 34.76 -13.23
C GLY A 340 48.86 33.98 -14.53
N ILE A 341 47.93 33.94 -15.49
CA ILE A 341 48.08 33.22 -16.76
C ILE A 341 48.27 34.24 -17.90
N ASN A 342 49.50 34.34 -18.43
CA ASN A 342 49.88 35.40 -19.36
C ASN A 342 50.14 34.93 -20.82
N GLU A 343 50.53 33.67 -21.06
CA GLU A 343 50.71 33.05 -22.40
C GLU A 343 50.51 31.51 -22.31
N ASN A 344 50.12 30.84 -23.40
CA ASN A 344 49.83 29.39 -23.52
C ASN A 344 48.90 28.84 -22.43
N ILE A 345 47.59 28.81 -22.68
CA ILE A 345 46.61 28.39 -21.67
C ILE A 345 46.55 26.86 -21.65
N ASP A 346 47.27 26.29 -20.68
CA ASP A 346 47.16 24.89 -20.30
C ASP A 346 45.87 24.68 -19.50
N ALA A 347 44.88 24.03 -20.13
CA ALA A 347 43.59 23.77 -19.51
C ALA A 347 43.71 22.98 -18.20
N ALA A 348 44.74 22.13 -18.06
CA ALA A 348 44.98 21.34 -16.84
C ALA A 348 45.43 22.18 -15.64
N LYS A 349 45.90 23.42 -15.86
CA LYS A 349 46.36 24.33 -14.80
C LYS A 349 45.31 25.34 -14.35
N LEU A 350 44.10 25.29 -14.93
CA LEU A 350 43.02 26.20 -14.56
C LEU A 350 42.48 25.86 -13.15
N ASP A 351 42.27 26.90 -12.34
CA ASP A 351 41.58 26.79 -11.04
C ASP A 351 40.06 26.67 -11.26
N PHE A 352 39.62 25.47 -11.67
CA PHE A 352 38.21 25.16 -11.93
C PHE A 352 37.29 25.51 -10.75
N PRO A 353 37.61 25.17 -9.48
CA PRO A 353 36.78 25.57 -8.34
C PRO A 353 36.53 27.08 -8.27
N THR A 354 37.57 27.91 -8.40
CA THR A 354 37.41 29.37 -8.38
C THR A 354 36.64 29.88 -9.61
N ILE A 355 36.89 29.31 -10.79
CA ILE A 355 36.20 29.68 -12.04
C ILE A 355 34.71 29.38 -11.95
N PHE A 356 34.34 28.16 -11.54
CA PHE A 356 32.96 27.73 -11.38
C PHE A 356 32.23 28.63 -10.37
N ARG A 357 32.81 28.84 -9.18
CA ARG A 357 32.23 29.71 -8.15
C ARG A 357 31.92 31.10 -8.68
N LYS A 358 32.90 31.77 -9.30
CA LYS A 358 32.72 33.12 -9.86
C LYS A 358 31.68 33.17 -10.98
N LEU A 359 31.58 32.12 -11.82
CA LEU A 359 30.56 32.04 -12.86
C LEU A 359 29.17 31.80 -12.28
N TYR A 360 29.05 30.95 -11.27
CA TYR A 360 27.81 30.75 -10.53
C TYR A 360 27.33 32.04 -9.85
N ASP A 361 28.21 32.79 -9.20
CA ASP A 361 27.89 34.11 -8.65
C ASP A 361 27.30 35.06 -9.71
N LYS A 362 27.88 35.05 -10.93
CA LYS A 362 27.36 35.86 -12.06
C LYS A 362 26.02 35.34 -12.57
N ILE A 363 25.82 34.04 -12.64
CA ILE A 363 24.55 33.42 -13.04
C ILE A 363 23.46 33.79 -12.03
N TYR A 364 23.74 33.64 -10.74
CA TYR A 364 22.83 34.01 -9.65
C TYR A 364 22.47 35.50 -9.71
N ALA A 365 23.47 36.38 -9.85
CA ALA A 365 23.24 37.83 -9.97
C ALA A 365 22.45 38.24 -11.24
N ASN A 366 22.38 37.37 -12.26
CA ASN A 366 21.63 37.60 -13.50
C ASN A 366 20.37 36.75 -13.60
N ARG A 367 19.85 36.20 -12.49
CA ARG A 367 18.69 35.29 -12.48
C ARG A 367 17.50 35.80 -13.30
N ALA A 368 17.20 37.10 -13.21
CA ALA A 368 16.12 37.75 -13.96
C ALA A 368 16.27 37.62 -15.50
N ALA A 369 17.50 37.55 -16.04
CA ALA A 369 17.73 37.33 -17.46
C ALA A 369 17.26 35.95 -17.94
N TYR A 370 17.35 34.96 -17.05
CA TYR A 370 16.96 33.58 -17.32
C TYR A 370 15.48 33.34 -17.05
N GLU A 371 14.93 33.96 -16.00
CA GLU A 371 13.50 33.87 -15.69
C GLU A 371 12.62 34.50 -16.78
N ALA A 372 13.17 35.43 -17.58
CA ALA A 372 12.52 35.93 -18.79
C ALA A 372 12.22 34.86 -19.84
N PHE A 373 12.86 33.68 -19.77
CA PHE A 373 12.54 32.56 -20.66
C PHE A 373 11.31 31.75 -20.23
N ASN A 374 10.80 31.93 -19.01
CA ASN A 374 9.62 31.19 -18.51
C ASN A 374 8.36 31.42 -19.36
N THR A 375 8.28 32.54 -20.09
CA THR A 375 7.15 32.86 -20.96
C THR A 375 7.44 32.56 -22.44
N THR A 376 8.51 31.82 -22.72
CA THR A 376 9.01 31.56 -24.08
C THR A 376 9.05 30.06 -24.36
N HIS A 377 8.93 29.70 -25.63
CA HIS A 377 8.82 28.31 -26.07
C HIS A 377 9.29 28.17 -27.52
N TYR A 378 9.58 26.93 -27.93
CA TYR A 378 9.75 26.62 -29.35
C TYR A 378 8.43 26.76 -30.11
N ILE A 379 8.52 27.21 -31.36
CA ILE A 379 7.38 27.33 -32.29
C ILE A 379 6.58 26.02 -32.31
N GLY A 380 5.28 26.12 -32.09
CA GLY A 380 4.29 25.05 -32.12
C GLY A 380 4.17 24.21 -30.84
N MET A 381 4.91 24.57 -29.78
CA MET A 381 5.01 23.73 -28.57
C MET A 381 4.23 24.25 -27.38
N GLY A 382 3.70 25.49 -27.42
CA GLY A 382 3.02 26.13 -26.29
C GLY A 382 3.94 26.40 -25.09
N VAL A 383 3.41 27.10 -24.08
CA VAL A 383 4.14 27.42 -22.83
C VAL A 383 3.52 26.66 -21.66
N ALA A 384 4.29 25.77 -21.04
CA ALA A 384 3.94 25.15 -19.78
C ALA A 384 4.16 26.12 -18.61
N PRO A 385 3.31 26.07 -17.57
CA PRO A 385 3.53 26.85 -16.36
C PRO A 385 4.77 26.39 -15.59
N GLN A 386 5.15 25.11 -15.72
CA GLN A 386 6.32 24.53 -15.10
C GLN A 386 6.97 23.50 -16.02
N ARG A 387 8.29 23.35 -15.88
CA ARG A 387 9.04 22.35 -16.64
C ARG A 387 8.73 20.93 -16.14
N LYS A 388 8.35 20.05 -17.06
CA LYS A 388 8.14 18.62 -16.80
C LYS A 388 9.45 17.83 -16.89
N VAL A 389 9.44 16.61 -16.37
CA VAL A 389 10.48 15.58 -16.55
C VAL A 389 9.80 14.23 -16.80
N LEU A 390 10.37 13.44 -17.70
CA LEU A 390 9.89 12.10 -18.04
C LEU A 390 10.59 11.09 -17.13
N ARG A 391 9.80 10.40 -16.31
CA ARG A 391 10.28 9.37 -15.38
C ARG A 391 10.01 7.97 -15.94
N THR A 392 10.51 6.95 -15.24
CA THR A 392 10.25 5.54 -15.53
C THR A 392 8.73 5.28 -15.64
N ASP A 393 8.35 4.29 -16.46
CA ASP A 393 6.96 3.92 -16.75
C ASP A 393 6.12 5.00 -17.46
N HIS A 394 6.77 5.92 -18.19
CA HIS A 394 6.12 7.00 -18.94
C HIS A 394 5.38 8.04 -18.08
N LYS A 395 5.67 8.11 -16.78
CA LYS A 395 5.04 9.08 -15.91
C LYS A 395 5.75 10.43 -16.03
N TYR A 396 4.97 11.48 -16.20
CA TYR A 396 5.47 12.85 -16.10
C TYR A 396 5.56 13.24 -14.63
N GLY A 397 6.64 13.93 -14.28
CA GLY A 397 6.78 14.65 -13.01
C GLY A 397 7.14 16.10 -13.29
N LEU A 398 7.19 16.92 -12.24
CA LEU A 398 7.71 18.28 -12.36
C LEU A 398 9.21 18.27 -12.10
N LEU A 399 9.98 19.06 -12.85
CA LEU A 399 11.43 19.19 -12.61
C LEU A 399 11.69 19.69 -11.18
N THR A 400 10.84 20.58 -10.67
CA THR A 400 10.90 21.16 -9.33
C THR A 400 10.65 20.17 -8.21
N GLU A 401 10.00 19.02 -8.48
CA GLU A 401 9.84 17.93 -7.50
C GLU A 401 11.16 17.17 -7.30
N ILE A 402 12.05 17.17 -8.30
CA ILE A 402 13.36 16.51 -8.25
C ILE A 402 14.46 17.52 -7.87
N PHE A 403 14.39 18.71 -8.45
CA PHE A 403 15.32 19.81 -8.24
C PHE A 403 14.57 21.06 -7.77
N PRO A 404 14.31 21.18 -6.46
CA PRO A 404 13.61 22.33 -5.92
C PRO A 404 14.39 23.61 -6.17
N LYS A 405 13.69 24.74 -6.34
CA LYS A 405 14.32 26.03 -6.63
C LYS A 405 15.18 26.46 -5.43
N ASN A 406 16.48 26.57 -5.65
CA ASN A 406 17.43 27.02 -4.62
C ASN A 406 17.33 28.53 -4.39
N ILE A 407 17.53 28.96 -3.14
CA ILE A 407 17.66 30.36 -2.75
C ILE A 407 19.13 30.63 -2.39
N GLY A 408 19.66 31.80 -2.75
CA GLY A 408 21.03 32.21 -2.41
C GLY A 408 22.16 31.53 -3.20
N TYR A 409 21.86 30.49 -3.98
CA TYR A 409 22.81 29.81 -4.86
C TYR A 409 22.10 29.23 -6.10
N VAL A 410 22.87 28.66 -7.03
CA VAL A 410 22.32 28.18 -8.32
C VAL A 410 21.92 26.71 -8.20
N ASN A 411 22.85 25.86 -7.74
CA ASN A 411 22.67 24.43 -7.56
C ASN A 411 23.61 23.91 -6.45
N GLU A 412 23.57 22.61 -6.16
CA GLU A 412 24.38 22.02 -5.09
C GLU A 412 25.89 22.15 -5.31
N GLU A 413 26.38 22.11 -6.55
CA GLU A 413 27.80 22.37 -6.83
C GLU A 413 28.21 23.78 -6.41
N HIS A 414 27.39 24.81 -6.73
CA HIS A 414 27.65 26.17 -6.28
C HIS A 414 27.74 26.24 -4.74
N SER A 415 26.80 25.59 -4.05
CA SER A 415 26.75 25.57 -2.59
C SER A 415 27.99 24.91 -1.97
N VAL A 416 28.47 23.79 -2.52
CA VAL A 416 29.70 23.13 -2.08
C VAL A 416 30.93 24.00 -2.30
N LEU A 417 31.05 24.64 -3.47
CA LEU A 417 32.17 25.55 -3.77
C LEU A 417 32.21 26.75 -2.81
N MET A 418 31.04 27.25 -2.40
CA MET A 418 30.94 28.33 -1.43
C MET A 418 31.28 27.89 0.00
N LYS A 419 30.91 26.66 0.39
CA LYS A 419 31.37 26.03 1.65
C LYS A 419 32.89 25.93 1.69
N GLU A 420 33.50 25.39 0.65
CA GLU A 420 34.95 25.23 0.59
C GLU A 420 35.66 26.58 0.63
N PHE A 421 35.13 27.58 -0.09
CA PHE A 421 35.66 28.93 -0.07
C PHE A 421 35.56 29.57 1.33
N PHE A 422 34.44 29.40 2.05
CA PHE A 422 34.26 29.92 3.40
C PHE A 422 35.37 29.45 4.35
N PHE A 423 35.62 28.14 4.43
CA PHE A 423 36.67 27.61 5.31
C PHE A 423 38.08 27.96 4.82
N LYS A 424 38.28 28.03 3.49
CA LYS A 424 39.55 28.45 2.89
C LYS A 424 39.96 29.86 3.30
N ILE A 425 39.02 30.80 3.47
CA ILE A 425 39.31 32.17 3.96
C ILE A 425 40.01 32.12 5.33
N PHE A 426 39.61 31.19 6.19
CA PHE A 426 40.16 31.03 7.54
C PHE A 426 41.36 30.09 7.63
N HIS A 427 41.86 29.60 6.49
CA HIS A 427 42.90 28.55 6.42
C HIS A 427 42.54 27.26 7.16
N GLU A 428 41.24 26.96 7.28
CA GLU A 428 40.75 25.73 7.89
C GLU A 428 40.37 24.74 6.78
N PRO A 429 40.61 23.43 6.96
CA PRO A 429 40.23 22.42 5.98
C PRO A 429 38.70 22.26 5.95
N SER A 430 38.10 22.39 4.77
CA SER A 430 36.70 22.00 4.56
C SER A 430 36.62 20.47 4.51
N GLN A 431 35.93 19.85 5.46
CA GLN A 431 35.63 18.42 5.39
C GLN A 431 34.59 18.16 4.31
N LYS A 432 34.80 17.10 3.51
CA LYS A 432 33.89 16.73 2.41
C LYS A 432 32.52 16.27 2.93
N ASP A 433 32.51 15.39 3.93
CA ASP A 433 31.31 14.71 4.43
C ASP A 433 30.84 15.27 5.78
N GLN A 434 30.39 16.51 5.81
CA GLN A 434 29.78 17.11 7.01
C GLN A 434 28.26 17.11 6.90
N THR A 435 27.60 16.69 7.98
CA THR A 435 26.17 16.96 8.18
C THR A 435 25.93 18.46 8.31
N ILE A 436 24.72 18.93 8.05
CA ILE A 436 24.39 20.36 8.22
C ILE A 436 24.55 20.82 9.68
N LEU A 437 24.25 19.95 10.64
CA LEU A 437 24.48 20.22 12.06
C LEU A 437 25.97 20.49 12.35
N GLU A 438 26.85 19.61 11.85
CA GLU A 438 28.31 19.78 11.99
C GLU A 438 28.82 21.01 11.24
N LEU A 439 28.23 21.32 10.08
CA LEU A 439 28.57 22.50 9.30
C LEU A 439 28.26 23.79 10.07
N ILE A 440 27.08 23.90 10.68
CA ILE A 440 26.72 25.06 11.51
C ILE A 440 27.63 25.17 12.73
N LYS A 441 27.88 24.07 13.44
CA LYS A 441 28.79 24.06 14.60
C LYS A 441 30.23 24.45 14.21
N SER A 442 30.71 23.96 13.07
CA SER A 442 32.04 24.29 12.55
C SER A 442 32.12 25.76 12.13
N ALA A 443 31.10 26.27 11.43
CA ALA A 443 31.02 27.68 11.05
C ALA A 443 30.98 28.58 12.29
N GLN A 444 30.17 28.23 13.31
CA GLN A 444 30.12 28.94 14.59
C GLN A 444 31.49 29.00 15.26
N ALA A 445 32.17 27.85 15.38
CA ALA A 445 33.47 27.76 16.03
C ALA A 445 34.54 28.59 15.31
N VAL A 446 34.60 28.48 13.97
CA VAL A 446 35.57 29.22 13.14
C VAL A 446 35.30 30.72 13.19
N LEU A 447 34.04 31.15 13.08
CA LEU A 447 33.66 32.56 13.18
C LEU A 447 33.98 33.12 14.56
N SER A 448 33.56 32.46 15.64
CA SER A 448 33.81 32.91 17.01
C SER A 448 35.30 33.09 17.29
N LYS A 449 36.12 32.10 16.91
CA LYS A 449 37.58 32.14 17.04
C LYS A 449 38.19 33.34 16.33
N ASN A 450 37.79 33.61 15.09
CA ASN A 450 38.40 34.65 14.26
C ASN A 450 37.84 36.06 14.55
N ILE A 451 36.59 36.18 14.99
CA ILE A 451 35.98 37.47 15.37
C ILE A 451 36.63 38.00 16.66
N LYS A 452 36.88 37.13 17.65
CA LYS A 452 37.48 37.51 18.95
C LYS A 452 38.88 38.14 18.82
N VAL A 453 39.56 37.93 17.70
CA VAL A 453 40.93 38.43 17.47
C VAL A 453 41.00 39.62 16.50
N ILE A 454 39.86 40.16 16.03
CA ILE A 454 39.83 41.38 15.22
C ILE A 454 40.44 42.53 16.01
N THR A 455 41.45 43.18 15.43
CA THR A 455 42.13 44.32 16.04
C THR A 455 41.53 45.61 15.50
N ASN A 456 41.26 46.58 16.38
CA ASN A 456 40.70 47.91 16.06
C ASN A 456 41.64 48.79 15.18
N LEU A 457 42.46 48.21 14.30
CA LEU A 457 43.44 48.91 13.45
C LEU A 457 42.75 49.67 12.30
N SER A 458 41.76 50.49 12.63
CA SER A 458 41.31 51.60 11.83
C SER A 458 42.42 52.66 11.85
N SER A 459 43.24 52.68 10.80
CA SER A 459 44.06 53.81 10.33
C SER A 459 44.57 54.85 11.36
N SER A 460 45.91 54.95 11.46
CA SER A 460 46.72 56.11 11.95
C SER A 460 47.46 56.01 13.29
N THR A 461 48.22 54.95 13.56
CA THR A 461 49.57 55.09 14.19
C THR A 461 50.33 53.77 14.14
N ILE A 462 51.08 53.52 13.07
CA ILE A 462 52.19 52.56 13.13
C ILE A 462 53.42 53.39 13.52
N SER A 463 53.74 53.43 14.82
CA SER A 463 55.13 53.70 15.21
C SER A 463 55.95 52.47 14.84
N GLU A 464 57.03 52.69 14.08
CA GLU A 464 57.88 51.67 13.43
C GLU A 464 58.54 50.62 14.36
N HIS A 465 58.17 50.54 15.64
CA HIS A 465 58.92 49.76 16.65
C HIS A 465 58.09 48.74 17.44
N GLN A 466 56.86 48.42 17.03
CA GLN A 466 56.12 47.29 17.60
C GLN A 466 56.07 46.11 16.64
N LYS A 467 56.66 44.99 17.10
CA LYS A 467 56.66 43.68 16.45
C LYS A 467 55.28 43.37 15.87
N ILE A 468 55.24 43.14 14.56
CA ILE A 468 54.04 42.80 13.77
C ILE A 468 53.40 41.57 14.42
N ALA A 469 52.34 41.77 15.22
CA ALA A 469 51.42 40.70 15.53
C ALA A 469 50.83 40.20 14.20
N PRO A 470 50.62 38.89 13.99
CA PRO A 470 49.97 38.42 12.78
C PRO A 470 48.62 39.13 12.66
N THR A 471 48.48 39.96 11.62
CA THR A 471 47.24 40.71 11.32
C THR A 471 46.09 39.72 11.25
N ALA A 472 45.00 39.97 11.99
CA ALA A 472 43.87 39.07 11.99
C ALA A 472 43.23 39.07 10.59
N ILE A 473 42.81 37.90 10.10
CA ILE A 473 42.26 37.74 8.74
C ILE A 473 41.09 38.72 8.52
N LEU A 474 40.26 38.89 9.53
CA LEU A 474 39.07 39.73 9.52
C LEU A 474 39.34 41.22 9.79
N ASP A 475 40.60 41.64 9.94
CA ASP A 475 40.95 43.08 9.91
C ASP A 475 40.73 43.66 8.50
N SER A 476 40.84 42.83 7.46
CA SER A 476 40.54 43.20 6.08
C SER A 476 39.03 43.30 5.81
N GLU A 477 38.58 44.45 5.30
CA GLU A 477 37.19 44.65 4.86
C GLU A 477 36.79 43.68 3.74
N SER A 478 37.71 43.40 2.80
CA SER A 478 37.42 42.46 1.71
C SER A 478 37.22 41.04 2.25
N ALA A 479 38.02 40.63 3.24
CA ALA A 479 37.85 39.32 3.89
C ALA A 479 36.52 39.24 4.65
N ARG A 480 36.14 40.29 5.40
CA ARG A 480 34.81 40.36 6.04
C ARG A 480 33.69 40.23 5.02
N LYS A 481 33.78 40.91 3.88
CA LYS A 481 32.77 40.82 2.81
C LYS A 481 32.69 39.41 2.20
N ASP A 482 33.82 38.78 1.90
CA ASP A 482 33.87 37.42 1.36
C ASP A 482 33.29 36.41 2.36
N VAL A 483 33.54 36.60 3.66
CA VAL A 483 32.94 35.79 4.73
C VAL A 483 31.43 35.99 4.78
N LEU A 484 30.91 37.22 4.74
CA LEU A 484 29.46 37.46 4.73
C LEU A 484 28.78 36.79 3.54
N ILE A 485 29.35 36.91 2.33
CA ILE A 485 28.80 36.30 1.12
C ILE A 485 28.78 34.78 1.24
N SER A 486 29.92 34.17 1.60
CA SER A 486 30.04 32.71 1.68
C SER A 486 29.26 32.10 2.84
N PHE A 487 29.23 32.75 4.00
CA PHE A 487 28.36 32.39 5.12
C PHE A 487 26.87 32.52 4.76
N GLY A 488 26.50 33.55 3.98
CA GLY A 488 25.17 33.69 3.38
C GLY A 488 24.74 32.45 2.63
N THR A 489 25.60 31.97 1.71
CA THR A 489 25.32 30.73 0.97
C THR A 489 25.24 29.50 1.89
N LEU A 490 26.05 29.43 2.95
CA LEU A 490 25.97 28.34 3.94
C LEU A 490 24.62 28.32 4.68
N ILE A 491 24.13 29.48 5.13
CA ILE A 491 22.80 29.60 5.73
C ILE A 491 21.73 29.16 4.74
N GLN A 492 21.84 29.58 3.49
CA GLN A 492 20.87 29.21 2.45
C GLN A 492 20.92 27.72 2.11
N ARG A 493 22.07 27.05 2.24
CA ARG A 493 22.17 25.58 2.16
C ARG A 493 21.40 24.91 3.28
N VAL A 494 21.50 25.43 4.51
CA VAL A 494 20.72 24.94 5.66
C VAL A 494 19.22 25.13 5.40
N SER A 495 18.83 26.31 4.92
CA SER A 495 17.47 26.61 4.49
C SER A 495 16.97 25.62 3.44
N GLN A 496 17.76 25.35 2.41
CA GLN A 496 17.36 24.44 1.34
C GLN A 496 17.16 23.01 1.85
N GLN A 497 18.07 22.49 2.68
CA GLN A 497 17.86 21.16 3.27
C GLN A 497 16.57 21.12 4.10
N TYR A 498 16.29 22.18 4.86
CA TYR A 498 15.01 22.30 5.57
C TYR A 498 13.79 22.24 4.63
N LEU A 499 13.85 22.91 3.48
CA LEU A 499 12.76 22.90 2.49
C LEU A 499 12.59 21.55 1.78
N MET A 500 13.66 20.76 1.65
CA MET A 500 13.67 19.51 0.89
C MET A 500 13.39 18.26 1.72
N ASP A 501 13.82 18.24 2.99
CA ASP A 501 13.67 17.07 3.85
C ASP A 501 12.20 16.81 4.22
N ASP A 502 11.83 15.53 4.26
CA ASP A 502 10.53 15.10 4.78
C ASP A 502 10.60 14.99 6.30
N TRP A 503 10.07 16.00 6.98
CA TRP A 503 10.04 16.10 8.45
C TRP A 503 8.91 15.31 9.12
N SER A 504 8.22 14.43 8.39
CA SER A 504 7.10 13.63 8.93
C SER A 504 7.54 12.53 9.90
N SER A 505 8.72 11.93 9.70
CA SER A 505 9.20 10.82 10.56
C SER A 505 9.81 11.29 11.88
N GLU A 506 9.66 10.50 12.94
CA GLU A 506 10.18 10.80 14.28
C GLU A 506 11.71 11.05 14.28
N LYS A 507 12.47 10.20 13.58
CA LYS A 507 13.92 10.37 13.43
C LYS A 507 14.26 11.74 12.81
N LYS A 508 13.55 12.12 11.75
CA LYS A 508 13.77 13.42 11.09
C LYS A 508 13.36 14.58 11.98
N GLN A 509 12.27 14.45 12.76
CA GLN A 509 11.91 15.49 13.73
C GLN A 509 13.00 15.70 14.78
N HIS A 510 13.65 14.63 15.26
CA HIS A 510 14.78 14.77 16.18
C HIS A 510 15.98 15.48 15.52
N GLU A 511 16.36 15.10 14.30
CA GLU A 511 17.42 15.79 13.53
C GLU A 511 17.12 17.29 13.38
N LYS A 512 15.85 17.65 13.14
CA LYS A 512 15.39 19.04 13.04
C LYS A 512 15.55 19.81 14.35
N GLU A 513 15.17 19.20 15.47
CA GLU A 513 15.29 19.80 16.80
C GLU A 513 16.75 20.12 17.13
N GLU A 514 17.67 19.18 16.88
CA GLU A 514 19.11 19.40 17.08
C GLU A 514 19.65 20.54 16.21
N LEU A 515 19.18 20.62 14.96
CA LEU A 515 19.52 21.71 14.05
C LEU A 515 19.01 23.07 14.57
N PHE A 516 17.77 23.14 15.04
CA PHE A 516 17.19 24.36 15.63
C PHE A 516 17.97 24.81 16.87
N VAL A 517 18.35 23.86 17.75
CA VAL A 517 19.20 24.15 18.91
C VAL A 517 20.55 24.72 18.48
N ALA A 518 21.19 24.16 17.45
CA ALA A 518 22.46 24.68 16.93
C ALA A 518 22.33 26.09 16.35
N ILE A 519 21.25 26.38 15.62
CA ILE A 519 20.97 27.73 15.09
C ILE A 519 20.73 28.73 16.24
N ILE A 520 19.96 28.35 17.27
CA ILE A 520 19.75 29.21 18.45
C ILE A 520 21.08 29.46 19.17
N GLY A 521 21.92 28.43 19.32
CA GLY A 521 23.25 28.53 19.89
C GLY A 521 24.17 29.49 19.10
N LEU A 522 24.09 29.47 17.78
CA LEU A 522 24.80 30.41 16.90
C LEU A 522 24.38 31.87 17.17
N PHE A 523 23.08 32.14 17.27
CA PHE A 523 22.60 33.49 17.63
C PHE A 523 23.04 33.92 19.03
N ALA A 524 23.03 33.02 20.00
CA ALA A 524 23.52 33.31 21.35
C ALA A 524 25.00 33.72 21.33
N GLU A 525 25.85 32.96 20.62
CA GLU A 525 27.27 33.30 20.46
C GLU A 525 27.46 34.65 19.77
N PHE A 526 26.72 34.95 18.71
CA PHE A 526 26.79 36.25 18.05
C PHE A 526 26.35 37.40 18.97
N LYS A 527 25.28 37.23 19.75
CA LYS A 527 24.85 38.22 20.75
C LYS A 527 25.91 38.46 21.82
N GLU A 528 26.63 37.42 22.26
CA GLU A 528 27.75 37.60 23.19
C GLU A 528 28.94 38.33 22.54
N LEU A 529 29.30 37.98 21.29
CA LEU A 529 30.36 38.67 20.54
C LEU A 529 30.05 40.16 20.32
N ALA A 530 28.78 40.52 20.16
CA ALA A 530 28.34 41.90 19.97
C ALA A 530 28.50 42.80 21.21
N LYS A 531 28.72 42.23 22.42
CA LYS A 531 28.90 43.00 23.67
C LYS A 531 30.29 43.62 23.84
N THR A 532 31.17 43.45 22.87
CA THR A 532 32.51 44.05 22.86
C THR A 532 32.47 45.55 22.58
N ASP A 533 33.50 46.30 22.97
CA ASP A 533 33.67 47.74 22.65
C ASP A 533 34.23 47.98 21.23
N ASN A 534 34.58 46.93 20.49
CA ASN A 534 35.11 47.04 19.13
C ASN A 534 33.97 47.26 18.11
N GLN A 535 33.90 48.47 17.54
CA GLN A 535 32.86 48.85 16.57
C GLN A 535 32.88 47.97 15.32
N THR A 536 34.05 47.60 14.80
CA THR A 536 34.16 46.72 13.62
C THR A 536 33.57 45.33 13.91
N ILE A 537 33.80 44.79 15.11
CA ILE A 537 33.16 43.53 15.53
C ILE A 537 31.65 43.72 15.63
N GLN A 538 31.17 44.79 16.27
CA GLN A 538 29.73 45.05 16.42
C GLN A 538 29.02 45.11 15.06
N GLU A 539 29.55 45.88 14.10
CA GLU A 539 28.98 46.02 12.75
C GLU A 539 29.01 44.69 11.97
N PHE A 540 30.12 43.96 12.07
CA PHE A 540 30.28 42.67 11.39
C PHE A 540 29.35 41.59 11.95
N VAL A 541 29.25 41.50 13.28
CA VAL A 541 28.37 40.55 13.97
C VAL A 541 26.90 40.90 13.74
N ALA A 542 26.54 42.19 13.73
CA ALA A 542 25.20 42.61 13.35
C ALA A 542 24.84 42.13 11.93
N SER A 543 25.76 42.27 10.98
CA SER A 543 25.58 41.77 9.61
C SER A 543 25.41 40.24 9.56
N LEU A 544 26.12 39.47 10.41
CA LEU A 544 25.95 38.02 10.50
C LEU A 544 24.58 37.64 11.07
N ILE A 545 24.14 38.32 12.13
CA ILE A 545 22.81 38.13 12.75
C ILE A 545 21.71 38.41 11.71
N ASP A 546 21.78 39.56 11.05
CA ASP A 546 20.81 39.97 10.02
C ASP A 546 20.77 38.97 8.88
N LEU A 547 21.93 38.47 8.44
CA LEU A 547 22.02 37.50 7.36
C LEU A 547 21.39 36.15 7.75
N THR A 548 21.63 35.67 8.97
CA THR A 548 21.00 34.42 9.46
C THR A 548 19.50 34.59 9.62
N LEU A 549 19.04 35.73 10.16
CA LEU A 549 17.61 36.00 10.40
C LEU A 549 16.82 36.21 9.10
N ASN A 550 17.43 36.89 8.13
CA ASN A 550 16.89 37.02 6.77
C ASN A 550 16.81 35.65 6.09
N GLY A 551 17.82 34.79 6.26
CA GLY A 551 17.80 33.42 5.76
C GLY A 551 16.62 32.62 6.32
N ILE A 552 16.41 32.63 7.64
CA ILE A 552 15.26 31.98 8.29
C ILE A 552 13.95 32.55 7.77
N SER A 553 13.82 33.88 7.70
CA SER A 553 12.59 34.53 7.24
C SER A 553 12.25 34.20 5.79
N GLN A 554 13.26 34.16 4.92
CA GLN A 554 13.10 33.72 3.53
C GLN A 554 12.72 32.24 3.45
N THR A 555 13.29 31.38 4.29
CA THR A 555 12.95 29.95 4.36
C THR A 555 11.49 29.77 4.72
N VAL A 556 11.01 30.48 5.74
CA VAL A 556 9.60 30.44 6.16
C VAL A 556 8.68 30.94 5.05
N GLY A 557 9.04 32.07 4.42
CA GLY A 557 8.28 32.61 3.29
C GLY A 557 8.22 31.64 2.09
N GLN A 558 9.35 30.99 1.76
CA GLN A 558 9.42 30.04 0.66
C GLN A 558 8.66 28.76 0.97
N GLN A 559 8.76 28.21 2.17
CA GLN A 559 8.02 27.00 2.54
C GLN A 559 6.51 27.26 2.49
N HIS A 560 6.08 28.44 2.94
CA HIS A 560 4.69 28.86 2.79
C HIS A 560 4.26 28.90 1.32
N ALA A 561 5.08 29.50 0.44
CA ALA A 561 4.81 29.57 -0.99
C ALA A 561 4.79 28.19 -1.67
N ASN A 562 5.72 27.30 -1.33
CA ASN A 562 5.78 25.92 -1.84
C ASN A 562 4.51 25.15 -1.48
N LEU A 563 4.10 25.19 -0.19
CA LEU A 563 2.89 24.51 0.28
C LEU A 563 1.64 25.12 -0.35
N GLU A 564 1.62 26.44 -0.58
CA GLU A 564 0.53 27.12 -1.29
C GLU A 564 0.45 26.74 -2.77
N GLU A 565 1.58 26.57 -3.43
CA GLU A 565 1.65 26.11 -4.82
C GLU A 565 1.10 24.69 -4.96
N VAL A 566 1.54 23.75 -4.12
CA VAL A 566 1.01 22.38 -4.11
C VAL A 566 -0.49 22.38 -3.78
N PHE A 567 -0.92 23.17 -2.80
CA PHE A 567 -2.35 23.34 -2.48
C PHE A 567 -3.15 23.84 -3.70
N ASN A 568 -2.64 24.87 -4.39
CA ASN A 568 -3.32 25.41 -5.57
C ASN A 568 -3.39 24.39 -6.71
N ARG A 569 -2.31 23.63 -6.95
CA ARG A 569 -2.28 22.53 -7.92
C ARG A 569 -3.37 21.50 -7.61
N LEU A 570 -3.43 21.04 -6.35
CA LEU A 570 -4.41 20.05 -5.90
C LEU A 570 -5.84 20.60 -5.89
N ARG A 571 -6.03 21.91 -5.71
CA ARG A 571 -7.36 22.55 -5.76
C ARG A 571 -7.83 22.84 -7.19
N THR A 572 -6.94 22.86 -8.18
CA THR A 572 -7.33 23.16 -9.56
C THR A 572 -8.48 22.25 -10.01
N PRO A 573 -9.60 22.82 -10.48
CA PRO A 573 -10.74 22.04 -10.94
C PRO A 573 -10.36 21.15 -12.13
N THR A 574 -10.92 19.95 -12.18
CA THR A 574 -10.68 18.98 -13.27
C THR A 574 -11.00 19.59 -14.64
N ASP A 575 -12.05 20.39 -14.74
CA ASP A 575 -12.47 21.03 -16.01
C ASP A 575 -11.46 22.09 -16.48
N THR A 576 -10.78 22.79 -15.57
CA THR A 576 -9.70 23.73 -15.92
C THR A 576 -8.52 22.97 -16.53
N ASN A 577 -8.14 21.84 -15.92
CA ASN A 577 -7.08 20.97 -16.44
C ASN A 577 -7.47 20.37 -17.80
N LEU A 578 -8.72 19.90 -17.96
CA LEU A 578 -9.21 19.39 -19.24
C LEU A 578 -9.15 20.46 -20.35
N ARG A 579 -9.53 21.69 -20.03
CA ARG A 579 -9.47 22.81 -20.98
C ARG A 579 -8.04 23.04 -21.44
N SER A 580 -7.10 23.11 -20.51
CA SER A 580 -5.67 23.26 -20.81
C SER A 580 -5.15 22.09 -21.65
N PHE A 581 -5.52 20.85 -21.28
CA PHE A 581 -5.13 19.64 -22.01
C PHE A 581 -5.58 19.66 -23.48
N PHE A 582 -6.86 19.96 -23.74
CA PHE A 582 -7.39 19.96 -25.11
C PHE A 582 -6.98 21.18 -25.94
N HIS A 583 -6.88 22.37 -25.34
CA HIS A 583 -6.33 23.56 -26.01
C HIS A 583 -4.93 23.25 -26.57
N THR A 584 -4.12 22.67 -25.73
CA THR A 584 -2.76 22.26 -26.03
C THR A 584 -2.70 21.18 -27.11
N LEU A 585 -3.52 20.13 -26.98
CA LEU A 585 -3.61 19.06 -27.98
C LEU A 585 -3.98 19.60 -29.37
N LEU A 586 -4.96 20.50 -29.47
CA LEU A 586 -5.37 21.07 -30.75
C LEU A 586 -4.33 22.03 -31.33
N THR A 587 -3.62 22.78 -30.48
CA THR A 587 -2.53 23.67 -30.92
C THR A 587 -1.42 22.88 -31.61
N GLN A 588 -1.13 21.66 -31.14
CA GLN A 588 -0.15 20.77 -31.79
C GLN A 588 -0.60 20.27 -33.17
N LEU A 589 -1.89 19.97 -33.30
CA LEU A 589 -2.45 19.45 -34.55
C LEU A 589 -2.52 20.53 -35.63
N ASN A 590 -2.69 21.80 -35.23
CA ASN A 590 -2.76 22.97 -36.10
C ASN A 590 -1.40 23.67 -36.21
N LYS A 591 -0.65 23.39 -37.28
CA LYS A 591 0.73 23.89 -37.47
C LYS A 591 0.87 25.39 -37.80
N ASP A 592 -0.21 26.16 -37.89
CA ASP A 592 -0.20 27.59 -38.28
C ASP A 592 -0.58 28.51 -37.10
N GLU A 593 0.41 29.10 -36.42
CA GLU A 593 0.28 29.63 -35.05
C GLU A 593 -0.63 30.86 -34.84
N ALA A 594 -0.55 31.92 -35.65
CA ALA A 594 -1.10 33.21 -35.21
C ALA A 594 -2.62 33.37 -35.39
N SER A 595 -3.22 32.74 -36.41
CA SER A 595 -4.67 32.78 -36.65
C SER A 595 -5.40 31.58 -36.03
N SER A 596 -4.73 30.44 -35.83
CA SER A 596 -5.38 29.24 -35.29
C SER A 596 -5.49 29.22 -33.76
N GLU A 597 -4.58 29.86 -33.01
CA GLU A 597 -4.63 29.83 -31.54
C GLU A 597 -5.90 30.49 -30.97
N LEU A 598 -6.27 31.65 -31.51
CA LEU A 598 -7.52 32.34 -31.14
C LEU A 598 -8.76 31.51 -31.49
N GLU A 599 -8.76 30.84 -32.65
CA GLU A 599 -9.87 29.98 -33.10
C GLU A 599 -10.00 28.72 -32.22
N ILE A 600 -8.87 28.06 -31.90
CA ILE A 600 -8.81 26.91 -30.99
C ILE A 600 -9.30 27.30 -29.61
N GLN A 601 -8.82 28.42 -29.09
CA GLN A 601 -9.22 28.93 -27.78
C GLN A 601 -10.72 29.25 -27.75
N GLN A 602 -11.27 29.85 -28.80
CA GLN A 602 -12.70 30.13 -28.89
C GLN A 602 -13.52 28.83 -28.90
N GLU A 603 -13.18 27.87 -29.75
CA GLU A 603 -13.91 26.60 -29.88
C GLU A 603 -13.86 25.76 -28.59
N ILE A 604 -12.69 25.68 -27.94
CA ILE A 604 -12.56 25.04 -26.64
C ILE A 604 -13.44 25.77 -25.61
N ASN A 605 -13.43 27.10 -25.56
CA ASN A 605 -14.29 27.83 -24.64
C ASN A 605 -15.79 27.60 -24.93
N GLU A 606 -16.21 27.48 -26.18
CA GLU A 606 -17.59 27.16 -26.56
C GLU A 606 -18.02 25.78 -26.03
N ILE A 607 -17.14 24.77 -26.10
CA ILE A 607 -17.42 23.44 -25.54
C ILE A 607 -17.64 23.52 -24.02
N PHE A 608 -16.71 24.17 -23.29
CA PHE A 608 -16.75 24.22 -21.82
C PHE A 608 -17.82 25.17 -21.26
N THR A 609 -18.36 26.07 -22.08
CA THR A 609 -19.47 26.97 -21.70
C THR A 609 -20.84 26.46 -22.18
N SER A 610 -20.87 25.36 -22.94
CA SER A 610 -22.11 24.75 -23.42
C SER A 610 -22.97 24.19 -22.26
N PHE A 611 -24.28 24.25 -22.44
CA PHE A 611 -25.24 23.70 -21.47
C PHE A 611 -25.06 22.18 -21.32
N GLU A 612 -24.76 21.49 -22.42
CA GLU A 612 -24.53 20.05 -22.45
C GLU A 612 -23.29 19.65 -21.66
N PHE A 613 -22.18 20.40 -21.76
CA PHE A 613 -21.00 20.13 -20.94
C PHE A 613 -21.27 20.45 -19.46
N ALA A 614 -22.03 21.50 -19.15
CA ALA A 614 -22.40 21.83 -17.77
C ALA A 614 -23.21 20.71 -17.08
N GLN A 615 -24.01 19.94 -17.82
CA GLN A 615 -24.69 18.74 -17.30
C GLN A 615 -23.73 17.60 -16.93
N LEU A 616 -22.50 17.64 -17.45
CA LEU A 616 -21.47 16.65 -17.15
C LEU A 616 -20.67 16.97 -15.89
N ALA A 617 -20.99 18.04 -15.14
CA ALA A 617 -20.19 18.49 -13.99
C ALA A 617 -19.79 17.37 -13.03
N ASP A 618 -20.75 16.51 -12.65
CA ASP A 618 -20.57 15.39 -11.71
C ASP A 618 -20.27 14.03 -12.40
N HIS A 619 -19.99 14.01 -13.71
CA HIS A 619 -19.69 12.79 -14.45
C HIS A 619 -18.19 12.44 -14.45
N PRO A 620 -17.83 11.14 -14.55
CA PRO A 620 -16.44 10.69 -14.68
C PRO A 620 -15.68 11.35 -15.83
N ILE A 621 -14.35 11.50 -15.64
CA ILE A 621 -13.45 12.14 -16.60
C ILE A 621 -13.53 11.55 -18.01
N LYS A 622 -13.67 10.22 -18.12
CA LYS A 622 -13.80 9.51 -19.40
C LYS A 622 -15.01 10.01 -20.20
N ILE A 623 -16.15 10.25 -19.54
CA ILE A 623 -17.37 10.75 -20.19
C ILE A 623 -17.17 12.19 -20.68
N LYS A 624 -16.51 13.03 -19.87
CA LYS A 624 -16.16 14.41 -20.26
C LYS A 624 -15.24 14.42 -21.47
N ILE A 625 -14.19 13.58 -21.48
CA ILE A 625 -13.25 13.43 -22.61
C ILE A 625 -13.99 12.91 -23.85
N GLU A 626 -14.86 11.91 -23.71
CA GLU A 626 -15.65 11.38 -24.81
C GLU A 626 -16.53 12.46 -25.46
N PHE A 627 -17.22 13.27 -24.65
CA PHE A 627 -18.01 14.40 -25.15
C PHE A 627 -17.14 15.42 -25.91
N ILE A 628 -16.00 15.80 -25.36
CA ILE A 628 -15.07 16.73 -26.02
C ILE A 628 -14.57 16.13 -27.35
N CYS A 629 -14.22 14.85 -27.38
CA CYS A 629 -13.81 14.14 -28.59
C CYS A 629 -14.91 14.09 -29.66
N GLN A 630 -16.18 13.97 -29.27
CA GLN A 630 -17.31 14.03 -30.20
C GLN A 630 -17.44 15.43 -30.82
N LYS A 631 -17.27 16.50 -30.04
CA LYS A 631 -17.32 17.89 -30.54
C LYS A 631 -16.12 18.21 -31.45
N LEU A 632 -14.96 17.63 -31.18
CA LEU A 632 -13.70 17.87 -31.92
C LEU A 632 -13.40 16.80 -32.99
N LYS A 633 -14.38 15.98 -33.38
CA LYS A 633 -14.18 14.77 -34.21
C LYS A 633 -13.44 15.02 -35.53
N GLU A 634 -13.61 16.19 -36.13
CA GLU A 634 -12.98 16.54 -37.42
C GLU A 634 -11.54 17.03 -37.27
N LYS A 635 -11.15 17.49 -36.08
CA LYS A 635 -9.82 18.05 -35.78
C LYS A 635 -8.91 17.06 -35.09
N LEU A 636 -9.47 16.00 -34.48
CA LEU A 636 -8.71 14.93 -33.85
C LEU A 636 -8.28 13.86 -34.86
N PRO A 637 -7.18 13.14 -34.58
CA PRO A 637 -6.70 12.06 -35.44
C PRO A 637 -7.74 10.95 -35.62
N ARG A 638 -7.88 10.46 -36.85
CA ARG A 638 -8.73 9.29 -37.13
C ARG A 638 -8.02 8.02 -36.66
N SER A 639 -8.45 7.46 -35.53
CA SER A 639 -8.06 6.11 -35.09
C SER A 639 -9.00 5.05 -35.68
N GLU A 640 -8.57 3.78 -35.71
CA GLU A 640 -9.38 2.65 -36.19
C GLU A 640 -10.69 2.46 -35.37
N SER A 641 -10.74 2.97 -34.13
CA SER A 641 -11.96 3.12 -33.31
C SER A 641 -11.90 4.33 -32.35
N GLN A 642 -13.02 5.03 -32.14
CA GLN A 642 -13.10 6.17 -31.20
C GLN A 642 -12.80 5.77 -29.75
N GLU A 643 -13.18 4.56 -29.35
CA GLU A 643 -12.96 4.03 -27.99
C GLU A 643 -11.47 3.95 -27.64
N ASN A 644 -10.63 3.56 -28.61
CA ASN A 644 -9.17 3.52 -28.45
C ASN A 644 -8.56 4.92 -28.29
N LEU A 645 -9.11 5.95 -28.96
CA LEU A 645 -8.63 7.33 -28.79
C LEU A 645 -9.02 7.90 -27.41
N VAL A 646 -10.26 7.69 -26.97
CA VAL A 646 -10.73 8.17 -25.67
C VAL A 646 -9.89 7.56 -24.54
N ASP A 647 -9.64 6.25 -24.57
CA ASP A 647 -8.83 5.59 -23.54
C ASP A 647 -7.37 6.08 -23.52
N GLN A 648 -6.77 6.35 -24.68
CA GLN A 648 -5.45 6.97 -24.77
C GLN A 648 -5.43 8.39 -24.19
N LEU A 649 -6.45 9.20 -24.47
CA LEU A 649 -6.54 10.57 -23.96
C LEU A 649 -6.83 10.60 -22.46
N VAL A 650 -7.65 9.68 -21.94
CA VAL A 650 -7.87 9.51 -20.50
C VAL A 650 -6.57 9.14 -19.81
N THR A 651 -5.86 8.14 -20.33
CA THR A 651 -4.58 7.70 -19.76
C THR A 651 -3.59 8.86 -19.70
N ARG A 652 -3.44 9.60 -20.80
CA ARG A 652 -2.57 10.79 -20.86
C ARG A 652 -3.02 11.93 -19.95
N PHE A 653 -4.32 12.12 -19.79
CA PHE A 653 -4.84 13.14 -18.89
C PHE A 653 -4.51 12.79 -17.44
N GLU A 654 -4.77 11.54 -17.02
CA GLU A 654 -4.43 11.05 -15.67
C GLU A 654 -2.92 11.05 -15.41
N GLU A 655 -2.09 10.73 -16.42
CA GLU A 655 -0.63 10.83 -16.35
C GLU A 655 -0.13 12.27 -16.09
N ASN A 656 -0.88 13.28 -16.54
CA ASN A 656 -0.49 14.70 -16.41
C ASN A 656 -1.16 15.42 -15.24
N TYR A 657 -2.38 15.04 -14.87
CA TYR A 657 -3.25 15.80 -13.95
C TYR A 657 -3.91 14.94 -12.87
N GLY A 658 -3.67 13.63 -12.84
CA GLY A 658 -4.17 12.75 -11.80
C GLY A 658 -3.66 13.16 -10.42
N SER A 659 -4.46 12.93 -9.38
CA SER A 659 -4.06 13.18 -7.99
C SER A 659 -4.41 12.00 -7.09
N SER A 660 -3.61 11.71 -6.07
CA SER A 660 -3.83 10.61 -5.13
C SER A 660 -4.10 11.10 -3.71
N PHE A 661 -4.74 10.26 -2.88
CA PHE A 661 -4.91 10.58 -1.45
C PHE A 661 -3.58 10.81 -0.73
N ASP A 662 -2.55 10.06 -1.11
CA ASP A 662 -1.24 10.13 -0.48
C ASP A 662 -0.60 11.51 -0.70
N GLU A 663 -0.86 12.16 -1.84
CA GLU A 663 -0.41 13.54 -2.09
C GLU A 663 -1.11 14.55 -1.16
N PHE A 664 -2.43 14.41 -0.98
CA PHE A 664 -3.19 15.27 -0.06
C PHE A 664 -2.79 15.05 1.39
N GLU A 665 -2.63 13.79 1.81
CA GLU A 665 -2.21 13.41 3.15
C GLU A 665 -0.79 13.92 3.44
N LYS A 666 0.13 13.77 2.49
CA LYS A 666 1.49 14.32 2.60
C LYS A 666 1.46 15.84 2.79
N LEU A 667 0.71 16.56 1.96
CA LEU A 667 0.59 18.02 2.09
C LEU A 667 -0.02 18.43 3.44
N TYR A 668 -1.06 17.72 3.92
CA TYR A 668 -1.68 18.00 5.22
C TYR A 668 -0.69 17.87 6.38
N HIS A 669 0.08 16.78 6.41
CA HIS A 669 1.11 16.57 7.42
C HIS A 669 2.24 17.62 7.33
N GLN A 670 2.71 17.95 6.13
CA GLN A 670 3.73 18.98 5.93
C GLN A 670 3.27 20.36 6.42
N ILE A 671 2.01 20.71 6.16
CA ILE A 671 1.40 21.93 6.71
C ILE A 671 1.40 21.89 8.25
N GLY A 672 1.01 20.77 8.84
CA GLY A 672 0.98 20.59 10.30
C GLY A 672 2.35 20.76 10.96
N VAL A 673 3.40 20.15 10.39
CA VAL A 673 4.78 20.32 10.88
C VAL A 673 5.21 21.79 10.80
N PHE A 674 4.95 22.44 9.66
CA PHE A 674 5.42 23.80 9.43
C PHE A 674 4.67 24.85 10.28
N ILE A 675 3.40 24.61 10.62
CA ILE A 675 2.67 25.41 11.61
C ILE A 675 3.39 25.42 12.96
N ASN A 676 3.85 24.26 13.43
CA ASN A 676 4.57 24.15 14.71
C ASN A 676 5.92 24.89 14.66
N ASP A 677 6.62 24.78 13.53
CA ASP A 677 7.92 25.41 13.33
C ASP A 677 7.80 26.94 13.27
N ALA A 678 6.84 27.47 12.51
CA ALA A 678 6.56 28.90 12.44
C ALA A 678 6.19 29.46 13.83
N ALA A 679 5.38 28.74 14.60
CA ALA A 679 5.02 29.13 15.96
C ALA A 679 6.24 29.11 16.91
N ALA A 680 7.13 28.13 16.79
CA ALA A 680 8.36 28.06 17.58
C ALA A 680 9.32 29.21 17.26
N LEU A 681 9.53 29.49 15.98
CA LEU A 681 10.33 30.63 15.53
C LEU A 681 9.74 31.97 15.99
N GLY A 682 8.41 32.13 15.95
CA GLY A 682 7.72 33.33 16.42
C GLY A 682 7.89 33.60 17.91
N ARG A 683 8.09 32.55 18.73
CA ARG A 683 8.44 32.69 20.15
C ARG A 683 9.91 33.08 20.37
N GLN A 684 10.79 32.64 19.48
CA GLN A 684 12.24 32.84 19.61
C GLN A 684 12.72 34.19 19.06
N PHE A 685 12.08 34.69 18.00
CA PHE A 685 12.46 35.91 17.29
C PHE A 685 11.31 36.93 17.32
N GLU A 686 11.26 37.75 18.38
CA GLU A 686 10.16 38.69 18.64
C GLU A 686 9.95 39.71 17.51
N THR A 687 11.03 40.16 16.86
CA THR A 687 11.01 41.15 15.77
C THR A 687 10.31 40.64 14.51
N GLU A 688 10.39 39.34 14.22
CA GLU A 688 9.82 38.68 13.03
C GLU A 688 8.53 37.91 13.35
N ALA A 689 8.13 37.83 14.61
CA ALA A 689 6.98 37.06 15.07
C ALA A 689 5.69 37.36 14.28
N ALA A 690 5.46 38.63 13.93
CA ALA A 690 4.31 39.03 13.13
C ALA A 690 4.28 38.37 11.73
N VAL A 691 5.44 38.21 11.10
CA VAL A 691 5.59 37.55 9.80
C VAL A 691 5.29 36.06 9.93
N PHE A 692 5.90 35.40 10.93
CA PHE A 692 5.73 33.95 11.13
C PHE A 692 4.28 33.60 11.50
N ASN A 693 3.67 34.35 12.41
CA ASN A 693 2.27 34.15 12.82
C ASN A 693 1.28 34.36 11.65
N LYS A 694 1.59 35.29 10.72
CA LYS A 694 0.78 35.49 9.51
C LYS A 694 0.78 34.25 8.61
N HIS A 695 1.94 33.64 8.40
CA HIS A 695 2.06 32.40 7.61
C HIS A 695 1.37 31.23 8.31
N GLU A 696 1.55 31.08 9.62
CA GLU A 696 0.88 30.06 10.43
C GLU A 696 -0.65 30.12 10.27
N LEU A 697 -1.25 31.29 10.47
CA LEU A 697 -2.70 31.46 10.36
C LEU A 697 -3.22 31.18 8.94
N SER A 698 -2.46 31.57 7.91
CA SER A 698 -2.80 31.26 6.51
C SER A 698 -2.83 29.76 6.25
N LEU A 699 -1.85 29.03 6.80
CA LEU A 699 -1.71 27.59 6.59
C LEU A 699 -2.76 26.78 7.35
N ARG A 700 -3.16 27.22 8.56
CA ARG A 700 -4.29 26.60 9.28
C ARG A 700 -5.57 26.58 8.44
N LYS A 701 -5.89 27.72 7.81
CA LYS A 701 -7.04 27.83 6.89
C LYS A 701 -6.90 26.92 5.66
N LYS A 702 -5.67 26.78 5.13
CA LYS A 702 -5.40 25.90 3.98
C LYS A 702 -5.49 24.42 4.35
N ALA A 703 -5.06 24.01 5.54
CA ALA A 703 -5.22 22.65 6.03
C ALA A 703 -6.69 22.24 6.12
N GLU A 704 -7.55 23.13 6.64
CA GLU A 704 -9.00 22.93 6.67
C GLU A 704 -9.59 22.86 5.25
N ALA A 705 -9.22 23.80 4.37
CA ALA A 705 -9.67 23.79 2.98
C ALA A 705 -9.20 22.56 2.19
N LEU A 706 -8.03 22.00 2.52
CA LEU A 706 -7.49 20.81 1.87
C LEU A 706 -8.36 19.58 2.12
N ILE A 707 -8.94 19.46 3.32
CA ILE A 707 -9.90 18.41 3.68
C ILE A 707 -11.14 18.53 2.77
N ASP A 708 -11.64 19.75 2.58
CA ASP A 708 -12.79 20.01 1.72
C ASP A 708 -12.51 19.68 0.25
N VAL A 709 -11.36 20.10 -0.28
CA VAL A 709 -10.93 19.82 -1.67
C VAL A 709 -10.78 18.32 -1.90
N ALA A 710 -10.17 17.58 -0.96
CA ALA A 710 -10.06 16.13 -1.03
C ALA A 710 -11.45 15.46 -1.01
N ALA A 711 -12.36 15.95 -0.15
CA ALA A 711 -13.72 15.44 -0.05
C ALA A 711 -14.49 15.63 -1.36
N GLN A 712 -14.31 16.77 -2.02
CA GLN A 712 -14.87 17.01 -3.36
C GLN A 712 -14.32 16.00 -4.37
N LYS A 713 -12.98 15.91 -4.52
CA LYS A 713 -12.36 15.07 -5.55
C LYS A 713 -12.61 13.57 -5.40
N PHE A 714 -12.61 13.06 -4.16
CA PHE A 714 -12.63 11.60 -3.93
C PHE A 714 -13.98 11.04 -3.51
N TYR A 715 -14.86 11.85 -2.91
CA TYR A 715 -16.14 11.38 -2.38
C TYR A 715 -17.36 12.02 -3.06
N ARG A 716 -17.36 13.33 -3.32
CA ARG A 716 -18.50 14.02 -3.96
C ARG A 716 -18.73 13.53 -5.39
N ASP A 717 -17.67 13.42 -6.17
CA ASP A 717 -17.75 13.12 -7.61
C ASP A 717 -17.90 11.61 -7.91
N ARG A 718 -18.04 10.75 -6.89
CA ARG A 718 -18.06 9.27 -7.01
C ARG A 718 -19.17 8.61 -6.17
N PRO A 719 -20.46 8.87 -6.46
CA PRO A 719 -21.57 8.36 -5.65
C PRO A 719 -21.71 6.82 -5.66
N THR A 720 -21.12 6.13 -6.63
CA THR A 720 -21.23 4.67 -6.80
C THR A 720 -19.94 3.89 -6.55
N SER A 721 -18.80 4.56 -6.32
CA SER A 721 -17.50 3.92 -6.04
C SER A 721 -16.67 4.69 -5.01
N LEU A 722 -17.19 4.72 -3.78
CA LEU A 722 -16.48 5.31 -2.65
C LEU A 722 -15.11 4.62 -2.46
N PRO A 723 -14.03 5.36 -2.14
CA PRO A 723 -12.69 4.82 -1.84
C PRO A 723 -12.71 3.76 -0.72
N GLU A 724 -11.62 3.02 -0.51
CA GLU A 724 -11.51 2.10 0.63
C GLU A 724 -11.82 2.78 1.98
N PRO A 725 -12.40 2.08 2.97
CA PRO A 725 -12.72 2.66 4.28
C PRO A 725 -11.50 3.28 4.94
N ALA A 726 -11.64 4.48 5.47
CA ALA A 726 -10.55 5.16 6.13
C ALA A 726 -10.09 4.45 7.42
N GLU A 727 -8.78 4.43 7.65
CA GLU A 727 -8.20 4.00 8.92
C GLU A 727 -8.44 5.04 10.01
N LYS A 728 -8.64 4.59 11.24
CA LYS A 728 -8.92 5.48 12.36
C LYS A 728 -7.74 6.41 12.66
N GLY A 729 -8.00 7.70 12.78
CA GLY A 729 -7.00 8.75 13.01
C GLY A 729 -6.24 9.19 11.76
N SER A 730 -6.56 8.64 10.59
CA SER A 730 -5.91 9.01 9.32
C SER A 730 -6.49 10.29 8.73
N PHE A 731 -5.74 10.91 7.82
CA PHE A 731 -6.26 12.02 7.01
C PHE A 731 -7.49 11.61 6.20
N LYS A 732 -7.51 10.37 5.68
CA LYS A 732 -8.66 9.80 4.96
C LYS A 732 -9.93 9.81 5.81
N GLU A 733 -9.84 9.55 7.12
CA GLU A 733 -11.00 9.58 8.02
C GLU A 733 -11.54 11.00 8.15
N LEU A 734 -10.67 12.00 8.31
CA LEU A 734 -11.07 13.40 8.38
C LEU A 734 -11.82 13.83 7.10
N VAL A 735 -11.31 13.44 5.94
CA VAL A 735 -11.94 13.72 4.64
C VAL A 735 -13.28 13.01 4.50
N GLU A 736 -13.36 11.71 4.83
CA GLU A 736 -14.61 10.95 4.76
C GLU A 736 -15.68 11.55 5.68
N ARG A 737 -15.30 11.93 6.90
CA ARG A 737 -16.20 12.60 7.86
C ARG A 737 -16.68 13.95 7.37
N HIS A 738 -15.78 14.77 6.81
CA HIS A 738 -16.17 16.03 6.20
C HIS A 738 -17.13 15.80 5.03
N ALA A 739 -16.87 14.81 4.19
CA ALA A 739 -17.73 14.49 3.05
C ALA A 739 -19.13 13.99 3.47
N ILE A 740 -19.22 13.20 4.53
CA ILE A 740 -20.50 12.77 5.13
C ILE A 740 -21.29 14.00 5.60
N ASN A 741 -20.64 14.91 6.33
CA ASN A 741 -21.29 16.07 6.93
C ASN A 741 -21.68 17.16 5.92
N THR A 742 -20.88 17.36 4.87
CA THR A 742 -21.03 18.48 3.94
C THR A 742 -21.65 18.07 2.60
N TYR A 743 -21.34 16.89 2.09
CA TYR A 743 -21.78 16.42 0.76
C TYR A 743 -22.83 15.30 0.82
N GLY A 744 -23.25 14.87 2.02
CA GLY A 744 -24.27 13.83 2.18
C GLY A 744 -23.82 12.44 1.74
N VAL A 745 -22.50 12.19 1.75
CA VAL A 745 -21.90 10.89 1.43
C VAL A 745 -22.37 9.84 2.45
N VAL A 746 -22.53 8.60 1.98
CA VAL A 746 -23.01 7.49 2.81
C VAL A 746 -22.10 7.26 4.01
N ASP A 747 -22.66 7.39 5.21
CA ASP A 747 -21.95 7.04 6.45
C ASP A 747 -21.90 5.51 6.62
N ARG A 748 -20.79 4.92 6.15
CA ARG A 748 -20.51 3.48 6.25
C ARG A 748 -20.51 2.98 7.70
N LEU A 749 -20.10 3.80 8.65
CA LEU A 749 -20.10 3.43 10.07
C LEU A 749 -21.52 3.42 10.64
N LYS A 750 -22.37 4.35 10.22
CA LYS A 750 -23.80 4.33 10.54
C LYS A 750 -24.51 3.13 9.92
N GLN A 751 -24.22 2.79 8.66
CA GLN A 751 -24.75 1.57 8.02
C GLN A 751 -24.29 0.30 8.72
N LYS A 752 -22.99 0.19 9.02
CA LYS A 752 -22.43 -0.95 9.76
C LYS A 752 -23.04 -1.05 11.15
N LYS A 753 -23.23 0.07 11.84
CA LYS A 753 -23.91 0.11 13.15
C LYS A 753 -25.36 -0.34 13.04
N ALA A 754 -26.11 0.13 12.05
CA ALA A 754 -27.49 -0.29 11.82
C ALA A 754 -27.58 -1.78 11.50
N HIS A 755 -26.68 -2.30 10.66
CA HIS A 755 -26.59 -3.73 10.38
C HIS A 755 -26.23 -4.55 11.62
N LEU A 756 -25.28 -4.08 12.44
CA LEU A 756 -24.93 -4.74 13.70
C LEU A 756 -26.06 -4.67 14.74
N GLU A 757 -26.85 -3.60 14.76
CA GLU A 757 -28.05 -3.49 15.58
C GLU A 757 -29.13 -4.46 15.10
N GLU A 758 -29.33 -4.59 13.79
CA GLU A 758 -30.22 -5.59 13.20
C GLU A 758 -29.77 -7.02 13.52
N GLU A 759 -28.48 -7.33 13.36
CA GLU A 759 -27.91 -8.63 13.76
C GLU A 759 -28.08 -8.87 15.25
N LYS A 760 -27.86 -7.86 16.09
CA LYS A 760 -28.08 -7.95 17.54
C LYS A 760 -29.54 -8.20 17.87
N GLU A 761 -30.47 -7.54 17.19
CA GLU A 761 -31.91 -7.78 17.34
C GLU A 761 -32.27 -9.20 16.92
N GLN A 762 -31.78 -9.67 15.77
CA GLN A 762 -31.97 -11.05 15.30
C GLN A 762 -31.38 -12.08 16.27
N LEU A 763 -30.17 -11.83 16.79
CA LEU A 763 -29.54 -12.66 17.82
C LEU A 763 -30.36 -12.64 19.12
N SER A 764 -30.86 -11.49 19.55
CA SER A 764 -31.68 -11.37 20.76
C SER A 764 -33.02 -12.11 20.61
N ALA A 765 -33.66 -12.01 19.43
CA ALA A 765 -34.88 -12.74 19.11
C ALA A 765 -34.62 -14.26 19.07
N ARG A 766 -33.46 -14.67 18.53
CA ARG A 766 -33.05 -16.08 18.53
C ARG A 766 -32.73 -16.61 19.92
N ILE A 767 -32.09 -15.80 20.78
CA ILE A 767 -31.87 -16.13 22.20
C ILE A 767 -33.21 -16.29 22.89
N LYS A 768 -34.14 -15.35 22.73
CA LYS A 768 -35.48 -15.44 23.33
C LYS A 768 -36.26 -16.67 22.84
N LEU A 769 -36.12 -17.03 21.57
CA LEU A 769 -36.72 -18.26 21.02
C LEU A 769 -36.06 -19.51 21.62
N MET A 770 -34.74 -19.52 21.80
CA MET A 770 -34.04 -20.62 22.46
C MET A 770 -34.40 -20.72 23.94
N GLU A 771 -34.55 -19.60 24.65
CA GLU A 771 -35.04 -19.57 26.04
C GLU A 771 -36.44 -20.16 26.11
N GLN A 772 -37.36 -19.77 25.22
CA GLN A 772 -38.70 -20.38 25.15
C GLN A 772 -38.64 -21.88 24.84
N GLN A 773 -37.73 -22.33 23.98
CA GLN A 773 -37.53 -23.75 23.70
C GLN A 773 -36.89 -24.49 24.87
N ILE A 774 -36.02 -23.85 25.64
CA ILE A 774 -35.46 -24.39 26.88
C ILE A 774 -36.55 -24.48 27.93
N ASP A 775 -37.34 -23.43 28.15
CA ASP A 775 -38.47 -23.41 29.08
C ASP A 775 -39.50 -24.49 28.73
N GLU A 776 -39.84 -24.65 27.44
CA GLU A 776 -40.75 -25.71 27.00
C GLU A 776 -40.13 -27.09 27.17
N LYS A 777 -38.84 -27.26 26.86
CA LYS A 777 -38.13 -28.52 27.13
C LYS A 777 -38.01 -28.81 28.63
N GLU A 778 -37.82 -27.80 29.47
CA GLU A 778 -37.79 -27.92 30.92
C GLU A 778 -39.17 -28.24 31.47
N ARG A 779 -40.23 -27.68 30.89
CA ARG A 779 -41.62 -28.01 31.24
C ARG A 779 -41.94 -29.44 30.86
N ILE A 780 -41.61 -29.86 29.63
CA ILE A 780 -41.72 -31.25 29.18
C ILE A 780 -40.85 -32.16 30.05
N ALA A 781 -39.62 -31.77 30.39
CA ALA A 781 -38.74 -32.55 31.24
C ALA A 781 -39.25 -32.64 32.68
N LYS A 782 -39.88 -31.57 33.22
CA LYS A 782 -40.54 -31.58 34.54
C LYS A 782 -41.78 -32.45 34.53
N GLU A 783 -42.62 -32.39 33.50
CA GLU A 783 -43.77 -33.27 33.34
C GLU A 783 -43.35 -34.74 33.19
N THR A 784 -42.31 -34.98 32.38
CA THR A 784 -41.73 -36.32 32.19
C THR A 784 -41.10 -36.81 33.50
N ASN A 785 -40.31 -35.99 34.20
CA ASN A 785 -39.73 -36.35 35.49
C ASN A 785 -40.80 -36.55 36.56
N ALA A 786 -41.87 -35.75 36.59
CA ALA A 786 -42.99 -35.97 37.51
C ALA A 786 -43.69 -37.30 37.21
N SER A 787 -43.87 -37.67 35.94
CA SER A 787 -44.40 -38.99 35.59
C SER A 787 -43.43 -40.12 35.96
N LEU A 788 -42.13 -39.91 35.78
CA LEU A 788 -41.08 -40.87 36.10
C LEU A 788 -40.87 -41.01 37.61
N GLU A 789 -41.02 -39.94 38.38
CA GLU A 789 -41.01 -39.95 39.85
C GLU A 789 -42.27 -40.60 40.40
N LEU A 790 -43.44 -40.39 39.79
CA LEU A 790 -44.65 -41.12 40.16
C LEU A 790 -44.49 -42.63 39.88
N GLU A 791 -43.86 -43.00 38.76
CA GLU A 791 -43.58 -44.40 38.43
C GLU A 791 -42.49 -45.00 39.33
N ARG A 792 -41.44 -44.23 39.64
CA ARG A 792 -40.40 -44.62 40.61
C ARG A 792 -40.94 -44.70 42.02
N ALA A 793 -41.83 -43.82 42.46
CA ALA A 793 -42.50 -43.89 43.75
C ALA A 793 -43.33 -45.17 43.85
N LYS A 794 -44.12 -45.50 42.81
CA LYS A 794 -44.84 -46.79 42.72
C LYS A 794 -43.90 -48.00 42.74
N LYS A 795 -42.76 -47.93 42.04
CA LYS A 795 -41.75 -49.01 42.05
C LYS A 795 -40.97 -49.11 43.36
N ILE A 796 -40.69 -47.99 44.03
CA ILE A 796 -39.99 -47.94 45.33
C ILE A 796 -40.93 -48.40 46.44
N GLU A 797 -42.22 -48.04 46.39
CA GLU A 797 -43.27 -48.58 47.26
C GLU A 797 -43.39 -50.11 47.08
N TYR A 798 -43.41 -50.58 45.84
CA TYR A 798 -43.43 -52.02 45.52
C TYR A 798 -42.16 -52.75 45.98
N HIS A 799 -40.96 -52.18 45.76
CA HIS A 799 -39.70 -52.80 46.19
C HIS A 799 -39.48 -52.72 47.71
N SER A 800 -39.96 -51.68 48.39
CA SER A 800 -39.88 -51.58 49.85
C SER A 800 -40.81 -52.58 50.54
N ALA A 801 -41.91 -52.99 49.91
CA ALA A 801 -42.78 -54.05 50.42
C ALA A 801 -42.23 -55.47 50.16
N MET A 802 -41.57 -55.71 49.01
CA MET A 802 -40.97 -57.02 48.68
C MET A 802 -39.70 -57.37 49.47
N ASN A 803 -39.03 -56.39 50.09
CA ASN A 803 -37.90 -56.64 51.01
C ASN A 803 -38.34 -56.82 52.48
N ASN A 804 -39.64 -57.00 52.75
CA ASN A 804 -40.14 -57.36 54.08
C ASN A 804 -40.31 -58.88 54.16
N ASP A 805 -39.50 -59.53 55.01
CA ASP A 805 -39.47 -60.99 55.15
C ASP A 805 -40.87 -61.60 55.42
N LYS A 806 -41.76 -60.89 56.13
CA LYS A 806 -43.13 -61.36 56.36
C LYS A 806 -44.00 -61.38 55.09
N GLU A 807 -43.82 -60.45 54.15
CA GLU A 807 -44.55 -60.46 52.88
C GLU A 807 -44.14 -61.65 52.01
N ALA A 808 -42.87 -62.05 52.05
CA ALA A 808 -42.40 -63.26 51.38
C ALA A 808 -42.99 -64.54 51.99
N GLU A 809 -43.08 -64.61 53.33
CA GLU A 809 -43.76 -65.71 54.03
C GLU A 809 -45.26 -65.78 53.67
N TYR A 810 -45.95 -64.65 53.61
CA TYR A 810 -47.34 -64.58 53.18
C TYR A 810 -47.53 -65.01 51.72
N LEU A 811 -46.64 -64.59 50.81
CA LEU A 811 -46.68 -65.05 49.42
C LEU A 811 -46.44 -66.56 49.31
N LEU A 812 -45.50 -67.10 50.09
CA LEU A 812 -45.25 -68.54 50.18
C LEU A 812 -46.48 -69.28 50.71
N LEU A 813 -47.16 -68.75 51.73
CA LEU A 813 -48.37 -69.34 52.29
C LEU A 813 -49.51 -69.37 51.26
N ILE A 814 -49.73 -68.26 50.55
CA ILE A 814 -50.72 -68.17 49.48
C ILE A 814 -50.41 -69.20 48.38
N ASN A 815 -49.21 -69.15 47.80
CA ASN A 815 -48.89 -69.93 46.62
C ASN A 815 -48.67 -71.42 46.90
N LYS A 816 -48.07 -71.78 48.04
CA LYS A 816 -47.77 -73.19 48.36
C LYS A 816 -48.87 -73.89 49.14
N LYS A 817 -49.78 -73.18 49.82
CA LYS A 817 -50.82 -73.79 50.66
C LYS A 817 -52.23 -73.40 50.23
N LEU A 818 -52.60 -72.13 50.31
CA LEU A 818 -54.00 -71.72 50.12
C LEU A 818 -54.48 -71.90 48.67
N VAL A 819 -53.71 -71.42 47.68
CA VAL A 819 -54.05 -71.58 46.25
C VAL A 819 -54.24 -73.06 45.87
N PRO A 820 -53.30 -73.98 46.20
CA PRO A 820 -53.50 -75.40 45.94
C PRO A 820 -54.76 -75.97 46.60
N LEU A 821 -55.00 -75.66 47.88
CA LEU A 821 -56.18 -76.17 48.61
C LEU A 821 -57.49 -75.63 48.00
N THR A 822 -57.52 -74.35 47.58
CA THR A 822 -58.70 -73.74 46.97
C THR A 822 -58.96 -74.33 45.58
N LYS A 823 -57.92 -74.56 44.78
CA LYS A 823 -58.03 -75.30 43.50
C LYS A 823 -58.50 -76.73 43.69
N GLU A 824 -57.98 -77.44 44.70
CA GLU A 824 -58.44 -78.80 45.01
C GLU A 824 -59.91 -78.82 45.38
N TYR A 825 -60.39 -77.84 46.16
CA TYR A 825 -61.80 -77.77 46.51
C TYR A 825 -62.68 -77.40 45.32
N LEU A 826 -62.23 -76.48 44.46
CA LEU A 826 -62.91 -76.17 43.20
C LEU A 826 -63.02 -77.40 42.30
N ALA A 827 -61.91 -78.10 42.05
CA ALA A 827 -61.90 -79.30 41.23
C ALA A 827 -62.84 -80.38 41.81
N PHE A 828 -62.85 -80.56 43.12
CA PHE A 828 -63.78 -81.47 43.77
C PHE A 828 -65.25 -81.07 43.58
N LEU A 829 -65.59 -79.79 43.76
CA LEU A 829 -66.96 -79.32 43.53
C LEU A 829 -67.36 -79.48 42.06
N ASP A 830 -66.44 -79.23 41.13
CA ASP A 830 -66.65 -79.40 39.70
C ASP A 830 -66.98 -80.87 39.38
N THR A 831 -66.28 -81.84 39.99
CA THR A 831 -66.61 -83.26 39.83
C THR A 831 -67.99 -83.66 40.36
N GLN A 832 -68.62 -82.86 41.22
CA GLN A 832 -69.98 -83.11 41.70
C GLN A 832 -71.06 -82.61 40.74
N LEU A 833 -70.72 -81.74 39.78
CA LEU A 833 -71.66 -81.31 38.76
C LEU A 833 -71.96 -82.47 37.81
N SER A 834 -73.23 -82.62 37.44
CA SER A 834 -73.59 -83.57 36.40
C SER A 834 -73.10 -83.06 35.03
N HIS A 835 -72.10 -83.71 34.43
CA HIS A 835 -71.50 -83.29 33.15
C HIS A 835 -72.38 -83.64 31.94
N ARG A 836 -73.68 -83.37 32.01
CA ARG A 836 -74.66 -83.80 30.99
C ARG A 836 -74.78 -82.79 29.83
N PRO A 837 -74.98 -83.26 28.58
CA PRO A 837 -75.33 -82.38 27.45
C PRO A 837 -76.70 -81.72 27.63
N ARG A 838 -76.82 -80.44 27.22
CA ARG A 838 -77.98 -79.52 27.44
C ARG A 838 -79.35 -80.02 26.99
N GLU A 839 -79.44 -81.09 26.21
CA GLU A 839 -80.69 -81.51 25.57
C GLU A 839 -81.55 -82.45 26.46
N LEU A 840 -81.06 -82.86 27.64
CA LEU A 840 -81.78 -83.75 28.57
C LEU A 840 -82.05 -83.13 29.96
N GLU A 841 -81.95 -81.80 30.09
CA GLU A 841 -82.25 -80.99 31.30
C GLU A 841 -83.77 -80.75 31.47
N LYS A 842 -84.52 -81.71 32.01
CA LYS A 842 -85.88 -81.48 32.53
C LYS A 842 -86.14 -82.17 33.88
N ASN A 843 -85.08 -82.49 34.61
CA ASN A 843 -85.22 -83.07 35.95
C ASN A 843 -84.85 -82.01 37.00
N ASP A 844 -85.89 -81.39 37.57
CA ASP A 844 -85.78 -80.25 38.47
C ASP A 844 -84.95 -80.55 39.73
N GLU A 845 -84.96 -81.80 40.24
CA GLU A 845 -84.17 -82.17 41.42
C GLU A 845 -82.65 -82.16 41.15
N ILE A 846 -82.24 -82.59 39.95
CA ILE A 846 -80.81 -82.59 39.58
C ILE A 846 -80.35 -81.15 39.36
N LYS A 847 -81.20 -80.33 38.72
CA LYS A 847 -80.93 -78.92 38.50
C LYS A 847 -80.79 -78.15 39.81
N GLU A 848 -81.67 -78.37 40.79
CA GLU A 848 -81.56 -77.73 42.11
C GLU A 848 -80.25 -78.13 42.82
N LYS A 849 -79.81 -79.38 42.64
CA LYS A 849 -78.53 -79.85 43.18
C LYS A 849 -77.33 -79.23 42.48
N ASP A 850 -77.32 -79.20 41.15
CA ASP A 850 -76.25 -78.58 40.36
C ASP A 850 -76.19 -77.06 40.59
N ASP A 851 -77.33 -76.36 40.70
CA ASP A 851 -77.40 -74.93 41.03
C ASP A 851 -76.80 -74.63 42.41
N LYS A 852 -77.02 -75.50 43.40
CA LYS A 852 -76.40 -75.40 44.73
C LYS A 852 -74.88 -75.62 44.68
N VAL A 853 -74.41 -76.60 43.91
CA VAL A 853 -72.97 -76.85 43.71
C VAL A 853 -72.34 -75.67 42.97
N ASN A 854 -72.97 -75.16 41.90
CA ASN A 854 -72.56 -73.97 41.16
C ASN A 854 -72.49 -72.72 42.07
N SER A 855 -73.42 -72.57 43.02
CA SER A 855 -73.36 -71.50 44.02
C SER A 855 -72.13 -71.61 44.93
N LYS A 856 -71.73 -72.83 45.31
CA LYS A 856 -70.49 -73.06 46.06
C LYS A 856 -69.26 -72.80 45.18
N ILE A 857 -69.23 -73.30 43.94
CA ILE A 857 -68.16 -73.05 42.98
C ILE A 857 -67.95 -71.55 42.80
N SER A 858 -69.01 -70.77 42.53
CA SER A 858 -68.92 -69.32 42.37
C SER A 858 -68.25 -68.62 43.57
N LYS A 859 -68.55 -69.05 44.80
CA LYS A 859 -67.95 -68.49 46.02
C LYS A 859 -66.49 -68.90 46.21
N VAL A 860 -66.16 -70.16 45.94
CA VAL A 860 -64.76 -70.62 46.02
C VAL A 860 -63.93 -70.00 44.90
N THR A 861 -64.50 -69.76 43.71
CA THR A 861 -63.84 -69.05 42.62
C THR A 861 -63.52 -67.61 43.03
N LYS A 862 -64.44 -66.90 43.69
CA LYS A 862 -64.16 -65.56 44.24
C LYS A 862 -63.03 -65.57 45.27
N LEU A 863 -62.97 -66.61 46.12
CA LEU A 863 -61.86 -66.78 47.06
C LEU A 863 -60.53 -67.02 46.32
N TYR A 864 -60.54 -67.85 45.28
CA TYR A 864 -59.37 -68.11 44.44
C TYR A 864 -58.90 -66.85 43.70
N GLU A 865 -59.81 -66.07 43.12
CA GLU A 865 -59.52 -64.80 42.45
C GLU A 865 -58.79 -63.84 43.39
N ILE A 866 -59.27 -63.66 44.63
CA ILE A 866 -58.62 -62.82 45.63
C ILE A 866 -57.16 -63.25 45.88
N LEU A 867 -56.91 -64.57 46.01
CA LEU A 867 -55.54 -65.06 46.25
C LEU A 867 -54.62 -64.82 45.05
N THR A 868 -55.16 -64.81 43.82
CA THR A 868 -54.37 -64.68 42.58
C THR A 868 -54.34 -63.28 41.97
N ASP A 869 -55.10 -62.31 42.48
CA ASP A 869 -55.17 -60.95 41.93
C ASP A 869 -53.95 -60.10 42.34
N THR A 870 -52.84 -60.31 41.63
CA THR A 870 -51.61 -59.53 41.83
C THR A 870 -51.66 -58.12 41.24
N ASN A 871 -52.69 -57.79 40.45
CA ASN A 871 -52.78 -56.50 39.77
C ASN A 871 -53.56 -55.48 40.61
N LYS A 872 -54.71 -55.87 41.15
CA LYS A 872 -55.54 -54.97 41.98
C LYS A 872 -55.18 -55.04 43.45
N ILE A 873 -54.72 -56.20 43.95
CA ILE A 873 -54.28 -56.39 45.35
C ILE A 873 -52.85 -56.96 45.35
N PRO A 874 -51.84 -56.15 45.01
CA PRO A 874 -50.48 -56.64 44.81
C PRO A 874 -49.89 -57.30 46.06
N HIS A 875 -50.18 -56.77 47.26
CA HIS A 875 -49.64 -57.26 48.53
C HIS A 875 -50.24 -58.60 48.98
N PRO A 876 -49.41 -59.66 49.14
CA PRO A 876 -49.80 -60.93 49.76
C PRO A 876 -50.57 -60.79 51.08
N LYS A 877 -50.16 -59.88 51.97
CA LYS A 877 -50.86 -59.70 53.25
C LYS A 877 -52.33 -59.32 53.06
N ASP A 878 -52.58 -58.35 52.17
CA ASP A 878 -53.93 -57.85 51.90
C ASP A 878 -54.79 -58.89 51.19
N ARG A 879 -54.17 -59.72 50.33
CA ARG A 879 -54.84 -60.88 49.72
C ARG A 879 -55.24 -61.93 50.76
N LEU A 880 -54.38 -62.23 51.73
CA LEU A 880 -54.71 -63.11 52.84
C LEU A 880 -55.84 -62.55 53.71
N HIS A 881 -55.78 -61.26 54.04
CA HIS A 881 -56.81 -60.59 54.83
C HIS A 881 -58.16 -60.61 54.12
N SER A 882 -58.17 -60.25 52.84
CA SER A 882 -59.35 -60.28 51.99
C SER A 882 -59.91 -61.70 51.83
N PHE A 883 -59.03 -62.69 51.65
CA PHE A 883 -59.42 -64.10 51.52
C PHE A 883 -60.13 -64.59 52.78
N TYR A 884 -59.55 -64.41 53.97
CA TYR A 884 -60.14 -64.89 55.22
C TYR A 884 -61.40 -64.11 55.60
N THR A 885 -61.42 -62.79 55.38
CA THR A 885 -62.63 -61.98 55.59
C THR A 885 -63.78 -62.45 54.71
N LYS A 886 -63.48 -62.83 53.46
CA LYS A 886 -64.50 -63.36 52.56
C LYS A 886 -64.86 -64.81 52.90
N LEU A 887 -63.91 -65.62 53.35
CA LEU A 887 -64.13 -67.00 53.79
C LEU A 887 -65.11 -67.04 54.96
N ASP A 888 -64.97 -66.16 55.95
CA ASP A 888 -65.90 -66.08 57.10
C ASP A 888 -67.34 -65.80 56.67
N ARG A 889 -67.52 -64.91 55.68
CA ARG A 889 -68.85 -64.63 55.12
C ARG A 889 -69.43 -65.83 54.36
N TYR A 890 -68.60 -66.75 53.87
CA TYR A 890 -69.02 -67.90 53.07
C TYR A 890 -69.06 -69.22 53.85
N GLU A 891 -68.43 -69.30 55.02
CA GLU A 891 -68.23 -70.52 55.80
C GLU A 891 -69.54 -71.29 56.05
N ASN A 892 -70.56 -70.63 56.60
CA ASN A 892 -71.86 -71.25 56.89
C ASN A 892 -72.50 -71.87 55.63
N GLN A 893 -72.22 -71.32 54.45
CA GLN A 893 -72.76 -71.80 53.19
C GLN A 893 -71.96 -72.98 52.62
N PHE A 894 -70.66 -73.09 52.93
CA PHE A 894 -69.88 -74.26 52.57
C PHE A 894 -70.22 -75.47 53.45
N ILE A 895 -70.44 -75.25 54.76
CA ILE A 895 -70.70 -76.32 55.73
C ILE A 895 -72.07 -76.98 55.51
N ALA A 896 -73.11 -76.21 55.20
CA ALA A 896 -74.46 -76.74 55.03
C ALA A 896 -74.52 -77.84 53.93
N HIS A 897 -74.92 -79.05 54.33
CA HIS A 897 -75.32 -80.16 53.45
C HIS A 897 -76.81 -80.44 53.66
N HIS A 898 -77.52 -80.74 52.58
CA HIS A 898 -78.97 -80.95 52.59
C HIS A 898 -79.41 -82.36 52.15
N ASP A 899 -78.47 -83.32 52.03
CA ASP A 899 -78.87 -84.73 52.01
C ASP A 899 -79.48 -85.05 53.38
N SER A 900 -80.74 -85.52 53.41
CA SER A 900 -81.48 -85.71 54.67
C SER A 900 -80.70 -86.59 55.64
N ASP A 901 -80.86 -86.36 56.95
CA ASP A 901 -80.15 -87.08 58.02
C ASP A 901 -80.21 -88.62 57.83
N TRP A 902 -81.26 -89.10 57.17
CA TRP A 902 -81.47 -90.51 56.85
C TRP A 902 -80.50 -91.08 55.80
N VAL A 903 -80.16 -90.30 54.78
CA VAL A 903 -79.19 -90.71 53.74
C VAL A 903 -77.77 -90.73 54.32
N THR A 904 -77.45 -89.75 55.16
CA THR A 904 -76.17 -89.66 55.87
C THR A 904 -76.00 -90.80 56.88
N PHE A 905 -77.07 -91.17 57.61
CA PHE A 905 -77.06 -92.30 58.55
C PHE A 905 -76.81 -93.64 57.86
N ARG A 906 -77.49 -93.94 56.74
CA ARG A 906 -77.26 -95.19 56.00
C ARG A 906 -75.84 -95.30 55.45
N ARG A 907 -75.30 -94.20 54.90
CA ARG A 907 -73.92 -94.18 54.39
C ARG A 907 -72.91 -94.47 55.51
N ASN A 908 -73.13 -93.90 56.70
CA ASN A 908 -72.28 -94.12 57.86
C ASN A 908 -72.40 -95.54 58.45
N LEU A 909 -73.60 -96.14 58.42
CA LEU A 909 -73.83 -97.53 58.86
C LEU A 909 -73.09 -98.54 57.96
N VAL A 910 -73.12 -98.33 56.64
CA VAL A 910 -72.42 -99.20 55.67
C VAL A 910 -70.90 -99.14 55.84
N ILE A 911 -70.35 -97.95 56.06
CA ILE A 911 -68.90 -97.78 56.30
C ILE A 911 -68.51 -98.43 57.64
N ALA A 912 -69.30 -98.24 58.71
CA ALA A 912 -69.05 -98.86 60.01
C ALA A 912 -69.14 -100.41 59.95
N ALA A 913 -70.11 -100.96 59.21
CA ALA A 913 -70.23 -102.40 58.98
C ALA A 913 -69.05 -102.96 58.18
N GLY A 914 -68.54 -102.21 57.20
CA GLY A 914 -67.35 -102.58 56.40
C GLY A 914 -66.07 -102.66 57.23
N VAL A 915 -65.92 -101.82 58.26
CA VAL A 915 -64.77 -101.87 59.18
C VAL A 915 -64.87 -103.06 60.16
N LEU A 916 -66.08 -103.45 60.58
CA LEU A 916 -66.28 -104.60 61.48
C LEU A 916 -66.11 -105.96 60.77
N LEU A 917 -66.53 -106.09 59.51
CA LEU A 917 -66.48 -107.34 58.74
C LEU A 917 -65.09 -107.67 58.16
N THR A 918 -64.14 -106.73 58.11
CA THR A 918 -62.81 -106.92 57.50
C THR A 918 -61.68 -107.21 58.51
N LEU A 919 -62.02 -107.44 59.78
CA LEU A 919 -61.10 -107.43 60.94
C LEU A 919 -60.43 -106.05 61.10
N ILE A 920 -60.36 -105.55 62.34
CA ILE A 920 -60.16 -104.12 62.68
C ILE A 920 -58.90 -103.50 62.04
N VAL A 921 -57.82 -104.26 61.88
CA VAL A 921 -56.52 -103.72 61.45
C VAL A 921 -56.45 -103.44 59.93
N PRO A 922 -56.78 -104.38 59.02
CA PRO A 922 -56.89 -104.07 57.59
C PRO A 922 -57.84 -102.90 57.27
N GLY A 923 -58.97 -102.80 57.97
CA GLY A 923 -59.96 -101.74 57.76
C GLY A 923 -59.44 -100.35 58.13
N LEU A 924 -58.66 -100.22 59.21
CA LEU A 924 -58.02 -98.94 59.58
C LEU A 924 -56.90 -98.54 58.61
N ILE A 925 -56.14 -99.50 58.09
CA ILE A 925 -55.12 -99.24 57.06
C ILE A 925 -55.79 -98.75 55.77
N ALA A 926 -56.89 -99.37 55.35
CA ALA A 926 -57.66 -98.91 54.20
C ALA A 926 -58.22 -97.49 54.40
N LEU A 927 -58.67 -97.13 55.61
CA LEU A 927 -59.15 -95.78 55.93
C LEU A 927 -58.02 -94.73 55.92
N ALA A 928 -56.85 -95.07 56.45
CA ALA A 928 -55.67 -94.20 56.44
C ALA A 928 -55.14 -94.00 55.00
N ILE A 929 -55.14 -95.06 54.18
CA ILE A 929 -54.80 -94.96 52.75
C ILE A 929 -55.84 -94.10 52.02
N TYR A 930 -57.14 -94.25 52.31
CA TYR A 930 -58.20 -93.44 51.69
C TYR A 930 -58.08 -91.94 52.04
N ALA A 931 -57.69 -91.61 53.28
CA ALA A 931 -57.49 -90.23 53.72
C ALA A 931 -56.26 -89.56 53.05
N ASN A 932 -55.25 -90.34 52.64
CA ASN A 932 -54.01 -89.83 52.02
C ASN A 932 -53.95 -89.96 50.49
N VAL A 933 -54.97 -90.52 49.81
CA VAL A 933 -55.01 -90.66 48.35
C VAL A 933 -56.14 -89.78 47.75
N GLY A 934 -55.76 -88.75 46.99
CA GLY A 934 -56.65 -87.81 46.29
C GLY A 934 -56.68 -86.40 46.90
N HIS A 935 -57.70 -85.59 46.57
CA HIS A 935 -57.82 -84.20 47.04
C HIS A 935 -57.85 -84.10 48.57
N SER A 936 -56.82 -83.50 49.14
CA SER A 936 -56.58 -83.46 50.59
C SER A 936 -57.51 -82.49 51.31
N SER A 937 -57.87 -81.37 50.66
CA SER A 937 -58.70 -80.31 51.26
C SER A 937 -60.10 -80.77 51.64
N VAL A 938 -60.61 -81.85 51.04
CA VAL A 938 -62.02 -82.29 51.17
C VAL A 938 -62.20 -83.60 51.93
N LYS A 939 -61.12 -84.31 52.24
CA LYS A 939 -61.15 -85.64 52.88
C LYS A 939 -60.55 -85.60 54.28
N SER A 940 -61.17 -86.32 55.21
CA SER A 940 -60.70 -86.45 56.58
C SER A 940 -60.94 -87.88 57.08
N CYS A 941 -60.15 -88.35 58.03
CA CYS A 941 -60.42 -89.60 58.76
C CYS A 941 -61.79 -89.55 59.47
N TYR A 942 -62.32 -88.34 59.71
CA TYR A 942 -63.67 -88.11 60.19
C TYR A 942 -64.67 -88.23 59.04
N PHE A 943 -65.06 -89.47 58.72
CA PHE A 943 -66.01 -89.80 57.64
C PHE A 943 -67.39 -89.14 57.80
N TRP A 944 -67.70 -88.59 58.99
CA TRP A 944 -68.95 -87.86 59.28
C TRP A 944 -68.92 -86.36 58.96
N ARG A 945 -67.76 -85.75 58.64
CA ARG A 945 -67.69 -84.33 58.24
C ARG A 945 -67.96 -84.15 56.75
N SER A 946 -68.66 -83.07 56.39
CA SER A 946 -68.87 -82.73 54.98
C SER A 946 -67.58 -82.25 54.33
N SER A 947 -67.46 -82.46 53.02
CA SER A 947 -66.28 -82.00 52.26
C SER A 947 -66.08 -80.49 52.32
N GLY A 948 -67.17 -79.70 52.40
CA GLY A 948 -67.07 -78.25 52.59
C GLY A 948 -66.56 -77.88 53.98
N GLN A 949 -66.98 -78.60 55.02
CA GLN A 949 -66.47 -78.39 56.37
C GLN A 949 -64.98 -78.78 56.49
N ASN A 950 -64.56 -79.84 55.78
CA ASN A 950 -63.15 -80.21 55.68
C ASN A 950 -62.33 -79.14 54.93
N ALA A 951 -62.88 -78.56 53.85
CA ALA A 951 -62.19 -77.52 53.09
C ALA A 951 -61.99 -76.25 53.92
N VAL A 952 -63.06 -75.77 54.60
CA VAL A 952 -62.96 -74.61 55.50
C VAL A 952 -61.98 -74.89 56.64
N SER A 953 -62.03 -76.08 57.25
CA SER A 953 -61.07 -76.46 58.30
C SER A 953 -59.63 -76.48 57.77
N SER A 954 -59.41 -76.94 56.54
CA SER A 954 -58.08 -76.97 55.92
C SER A 954 -57.56 -75.57 55.62
N PHE A 955 -58.44 -74.65 55.17
CA PHE A 955 -58.07 -73.23 55.02
C PHE A 955 -57.76 -72.58 56.37
N ASN A 956 -58.59 -72.82 57.38
CA ASN A 956 -58.44 -72.23 58.70
C ASN A 956 -57.22 -72.79 59.47
N GLN A 957 -56.71 -73.98 59.13
CA GLN A 957 -55.47 -74.51 59.71
C GLN A 957 -54.27 -73.57 59.50
N TYR A 958 -54.26 -72.82 58.40
CA TYR A 958 -53.20 -71.88 58.05
C TYR A 958 -53.48 -70.44 58.50
N ARG A 959 -54.63 -70.20 59.14
CA ARG A 959 -55.07 -68.84 59.53
C ARG A 959 -54.23 -68.25 60.65
N ALA A 960 -53.84 -69.07 61.63
CA ALA A 960 -52.96 -68.63 62.70
C ALA A 960 -51.58 -68.18 62.16
N ALA A 961 -51.09 -68.80 61.09
CA ALA A 961 -49.86 -68.38 60.41
C ALA A 961 -50.02 -67.06 59.61
N ALA A 962 -51.26 -66.62 59.39
CA ALA A 962 -51.57 -65.37 58.69
C ALA A 962 -51.81 -64.18 59.63
N ASP A 963 -51.72 -64.35 60.96
CA ASP A 963 -51.96 -63.32 61.98
C ASP A 963 -53.34 -62.60 61.85
N ILE A 964 -54.40 -63.27 61.38
CA ILE A 964 -55.75 -62.67 61.17
C ILE A 964 -56.80 -63.22 62.16
N PRO A 965 -57.35 -62.39 63.09
CA PRO A 965 -58.42 -62.78 64.03
C PRO A 965 -59.82 -62.83 63.38
N ILE A 966 -60.74 -63.59 63.98
CA ILE A 966 -62.14 -63.81 63.50
C ILE A 966 -63.01 -62.58 63.80
N ALA A 967 -63.68 -62.00 62.80
CA ALA A 967 -64.51 -60.79 62.93
C ALA A 967 -66.02 -61.07 62.89
N ILE A 968 -66.79 -60.40 63.76
CA ILE A 968 -68.27 -60.41 63.84
C ILE A 968 -68.82 -59.32 62.91
N VAL A 969 -69.81 -59.65 62.06
CA VAL A 969 -70.31 -58.81 60.94
C VAL A 969 -71.50 -57.94 61.36
N ASP A 970 -71.51 -56.64 61.01
CA ASP A 970 -72.71 -55.81 60.89
C ASP A 970 -72.70 -54.99 59.57
N LYS A 971 -73.90 -54.69 59.04
CA LYS A 971 -74.22 -54.32 57.65
C LYS A 971 -74.53 -52.82 57.49
N ASP A 972 -74.10 -52.23 56.36
CA ASP A 972 -74.84 -51.34 55.43
C ASP A 972 -73.91 -50.28 54.76
N GLU A 973 -74.01 -50.19 53.42
CA GLU A 973 -73.34 -49.28 52.47
C GLU A 973 -74.38 -48.37 51.78
N GLU A 974 -73.91 -47.43 50.93
CA GLU A 974 -74.57 -46.65 49.84
C GLU A 974 -75.06 -45.22 50.21
N GLU A 975 -74.89 -44.14 49.43
CA GLU A 975 -74.42 -43.87 48.05
C GLU A 975 -74.23 -42.33 47.81
N GLU A 976 -73.38 -41.95 46.82
CA GLU A 976 -73.45 -40.85 45.80
C GLU A 976 -74.15 -39.47 46.05
N SER A 977 -73.89 -38.32 45.38
CA SER A 977 -72.85 -37.76 44.50
C SER A 977 -73.21 -36.29 44.08
N ARG A 978 -72.20 -35.43 43.80
CA ARG A 978 -72.14 -34.22 42.91
C ARG A 978 -72.75 -32.84 43.37
N PRO A 979 -72.47 -31.68 42.70
CA PRO A 979 -71.18 -31.05 42.29
C PRO A 979 -71.10 -29.49 42.44
N LEU A 980 -69.86 -28.91 42.39
CA LEU A 980 -69.32 -27.61 41.85
C LEU A 980 -70.13 -26.28 41.87
N PRO A 981 -69.51 -25.06 42.04
CA PRO A 981 -68.66 -24.45 40.97
C PRO A 981 -67.57 -23.38 41.37
N SER A 982 -66.74 -23.03 40.36
CA SER A 982 -65.98 -21.79 40.01
C SER A 982 -65.58 -20.77 41.11
N GLU A 983 -64.40 -20.15 41.15
CA GLU A 983 -63.75 -19.34 40.10
C GLU A 983 -62.37 -18.79 40.61
N LEU A 984 -61.56 -18.25 39.67
CA LEU A 984 -60.34 -17.40 39.80
C LEU A 984 -59.00 -18.07 40.14
N MET A 985 -58.21 -18.43 39.12
CA MET A 985 -57.27 -17.53 38.40
C MET A 985 -56.82 -18.17 37.08
#